data_AF-A0A3Q7HEF3-F1
#
_entry.id   AF-A0A3Q7HEF3-F1
#
_cell.length_a   1.000
_cell.length_b   1.000
_cell.length_c   1.000
_cell.angle_alpha   90.00
_cell.angle_beta   90.00
_cell.angle_gamma   90.00
#
_symmetry.space_group_name_H-M   'P 1'
#
loop_
_entity.id
_entity.type
_entity.pdbx_description
1 polymer ?
#
loop_
_entity_poly.entity_id
_entity_poly.type
_entity_poly.pdbx_seq_one_letter_code
_entity_poly.pdbx_strand_id
1 'polypeptide(L)'
;MRSLWWSLLVVQILFLLLLGFSNGESPYRWYNWNITYGDIYPLGVKQQVLSTNALDLKYGILINGQFPGPPIDSVTNDNLIINVFNSLDEPFLLNGIQQRRNSWQDGVYGTNCPIPPGQNFTYVLQVKDQIGSFFYFPSLAMHKAAGGYGGIIIRSRPLIPVPFPPPAGDYTILVGDWFKLNHTDLKAILDGGNDLPFPDGLLVNGRGSNGLTFTVDQGRTYRFRISNVGLTTAINFRIQGHKMVLVEAEGTHTLQNTYESLDIHLGQSYSVLVTMDQPGQDYYIVASTRFTSPVLTATSILHYSNSAGGVSGPPPGGPTIEIDWSLNQARSIRQNLTASGPRPNPQGSYHYGLVNTTRTIRLANSAPMINGKKRYAVNSVSFIPADTPLKLADYFKIPGVFNLGSIQDYPTGGGGYLQTSVMAADFRAYVEVVFENPEDTVQSWHIDGHIFFVVGMDGGQWSAASRLNYNLRDGISRCTIQVYPRSWTALYMPLDNVGMWNIRSENWARQYLGQQFYLRVYSPVNSWRDEYPIPIGALLCGHPYRFYAWNVTYGDIYPLGVKQQGILINGQFPGPPIQCVTNDNLIINVFNNLDEPFLISWNGVEQRRNSWQDGVYGTNCPIPPGKNFTYVLQVKDQIGSFYYFPSLAFHKAAGGFGSINIASRSVIPVPFPSPAGEFSILTGDWFKQNHSDLKAILDGGHDLPFPDGLLINGHGSNGYTFTVDQGKTYRFRISNVGLTTSVNFRIQGHKMTVVEVEGTHTVQNAYDSLDIHLGQSYSVLLTADQPAQDYYIVVSTRFTSQVLTATSTLRYSNSAGSVSGPPPGGPTIEIDWSFNQARSLRRNLTASGPRPNPQGSYHYGLINTTRTIRLANSAPIINGKQRYAINSVSFIPADTPLKLADHFNIPGVFTLGSIPDSPTGSGAYLQTSVMSADFRAYTEVVFENLEDSVQSYHIDGHHFFVVGMGRGEWTPASRLTYNLRDTISRSTVQVYPKSWTALYMPLDNVGMWNIRSQNWARQYLGQQFYLRVYSPVNSWRDESPVPSNVLHCGRA
;
A
#
# COMPACT_ATOMS: atom_id res chain seq x y z
N MET A 1 -24.63 66.66 -19.05
CA MET A 1 -23.81 66.43 -17.84
C MET A 1 -24.61 66.26 -16.54
N ARG A 2 -25.78 66.89 -16.33
CA ARG A 2 -26.56 66.70 -15.09
C ARG A 2 -27.38 65.39 -14.99
N SER A 3 -27.75 64.73 -16.09
CA SER A 3 -28.51 63.45 -16.02
C SER A 3 -27.62 62.23 -15.72
N LEU A 4 -26.34 62.25 -16.13
CA LEU A 4 -25.42 61.13 -15.88
C LEU A 4 -25.06 61.00 -14.39
N TRP A 5 -24.95 62.13 -13.68
CA TRP A 5 -24.62 62.14 -12.26
C TRP A 5 -25.77 61.67 -11.36
N TRP A 6 -27.02 61.93 -11.76
CA TRP A 6 -28.19 61.41 -11.05
C TRP A 6 -28.36 59.90 -11.22
N SER A 7 -28.12 59.38 -12.43
CA SER A 7 -28.19 57.94 -12.68
C SER A 7 -27.08 57.16 -11.94
N LEU A 8 -25.87 57.72 -11.83
CA LEU A 8 -24.78 57.09 -11.07
C LEU A 8 -25.04 57.09 -9.55
N LEU A 9 -25.63 58.15 -9.01
CA LEU A 9 -25.94 58.24 -7.59
C LEU A 9 -27.06 57.26 -7.19
N VAL A 10 -28.10 57.13 -8.03
CA VAL A 10 -29.21 56.19 -7.81
C VAL A 10 -28.75 54.74 -7.91
N VAL A 11 -27.85 54.43 -8.86
CA VAL A 11 -27.26 53.09 -8.99
C VAL A 11 -26.35 52.76 -7.80
N GLN A 12 -25.56 53.70 -7.29
CA GLN A 12 -24.74 53.48 -6.09
C GLN A 12 -25.57 53.30 -4.82
N ILE A 13 -26.67 54.06 -4.65
CA ILE A 13 -27.58 53.90 -3.51
C ILE A 13 -28.33 52.56 -3.57
N LEU A 14 -28.75 52.12 -4.77
CA LEU A 14 -29.33 50.78 -4.97
C LEU A 14 -28.33 49.65 -4.74
N PHE A 15 -27.05 49.82 -5.11
CA PHE A 15 -25.99 48.84 -4.86
C PHE A 15 -25.64 48.74 -3.37
N LEU A 16 -25.64 49.87 -2.64
CA LEU A 16 -25.42 49.92 -1.20
C LEU A 16 -26.64 49.40 -0.41
N LEU A 17 -27.87 49.60 -0.90
CA LEU A 17 -29.09 49.01 -0.32
C LEU A 17 -29.19 47.49 -0.60
N LEU A 18 -28.69 47.01 -1.74
CA LEU A 18 -28.60 45.57 -2.04
C LEU A 18 -27.57 44.83 -1.16
N LEU A 19 -26.51 45.52 -0.73
CA LEU A 19 -25.54 44.97 0.24
C LEU A 19 -26.06 45.01 1.70
N GLY A 20 -27.13 45.75 1.98
CA GLY A 20 -27.76 45.83 3.31
C GLY A 20 -28.74 44.70 3.66
N PHE A 21 -29.07 43.80 2.73
CA PHE A 21 -30.11 42.77 2.92
C PHE A 21 -29.67 41.33 2.58
N SER A 22 -28.39 40.99 2.73
CA SER A 22 -27.94 39.59 2.66
C SER A 22 -27.07 39.20 3.85
N ASN A 23 -27.65 39.23 5.06
CA ASN A 23 -27.14 38.41 6.16
C ASN A 23 -27.51 36.94 5.91
N GLY A 24 -26.92 36.33 4.89
CA GLY A 24 -26.94 34.87 4.74
C GLY A 24 -25.89 34.30 5.68
N GLU A 25 -26.28 33.50 6.67
CA GLU A 25 -25.32 32.75 7.49
C GLU A 25 -24.40 31.92 6.57
N SER A 26 -23.10 31.91 6.90
CA SER A 26 -22.11 31.09 6.19
C SER A 26 -22.54 29.62 6.23
N PRO A 27 -22.66 28.92 5.08
CA PRO A 27 -23.06 27.50 5.03
C PRO A 27 -21.91 26.56 5.44
N TYR A 28 -20.91 27.05 6.17
CA TYR A 28 -19.73 26.30 6.61
C TYR A 28 -19.58 26.43 8.13
N ARG A 29 -19.52 25.29 8.81
CA ARG A 29 -19.22 25.19 10.25
C ARG A 29 -17.82 24.60 10.41
N TRP A 30 -16.96 25.30 11.13
CA TRP A 30 -15.55 24.95 11.28
C TRP A 30 -15.27 24.45 12.69
N TYR A 31 -14.60 23.31 12.78
CA TYR A 31 -14.18 22.69 14.03
C TYR A 31 -12.69 22.34 13.95
N ASN A 32 -11.95 22.66 15.02
CA ASN A 32 -10.56 22.22 15.18
C ASN A 32 -10.51 21.29 16.38
N TRP A 33 -10.09 20.05 16.13
CA TRP A 33 -10.05 19.00 17.12
C TRP A 33 -8.62 18.50 17.32
N ASN A 34 -8.17 18.53 18.56
CA ASN A 34 -6.94 17.88 18.99
C ASN A 34 -7.30 16.60 19.74
N ILE A 35 -6.87 15.46 19.19
CA ILE A 35 -7.11 14.14 19.77
C ILE A 35 -5.92 13.80 20.67
N THR A 36 -6.17 13.56 21.95
CA THR A 36 -5.14 13.37 22.98
C THR A 36 -5.51 12.22 23.90
N TYR A 37 -4.51 11.62 24.54
CA TYR A 37 -4.75 10.85 25.75
C TYR A 37 -4.93 11.78 26.94
N GLY A 38 -5.86 11.45 27.84
CA GLY A 38 -5.96 12.13 29.12
C GLY A 38 -6.79 11.38 30.15
N ASP A 39 -6.70 11.85 31.38
CA ASP A 39 -7.30 11.21 32.54
C ASP A 39 -8.83 11.23 32.47
N ILE A 40 -9.43 10.04 32.41
CA ILE A 40 -10.87 9.83 32.60
C ILE A 40 -11.08 8.80 33.73
N TYR A 41 -12.15 9.01 34.51
CA TYR A 41 -12.51 8.16 35.65
C TYR A 41 -13.92 7.56 35.52
N PRO A 42 -14.22 6.86 34.41
CA PRO A 42 -15.49 6.16 34.26
C PRO A 42 -15.64 5.09 35.36
N LEU A 43 -16.83 5.01 35.96
CA LEU A 43 -17.13 4.12 37.09
C LEU A 43 -16.21 4.30 38.32
N GLY A 44 -15.58 5.48 38.46
CA GLY A 44 -14.68 5.78 39.59
C GLY A 44 -13.31 5.12 39.49
N VAL A 45 -13.00 4.46 38.38
CA VAL A 45 -11.70 3.83 38.12
C VAL A 45 -10.97 4.64 37.05
N LYS A 46 -9.70 4.99 37.30
CA LYS A 46 -8.87 5.66 36.30
C LYS A 46 -8.66 4.71 35.13
N GLN A 47 -8.96 5.15 33.91
CA GLN A 47 -8.60 4.40 32.71
C GLN A 47 -7.07 4.40 32.58
N GLN A 48 -6.42 3.24 32.74
CA GLN A 48 -4.96 3.08 32.71
C GLN A 48 -4.53 2.01 31.70
N VAL A 49 -3.37 2.24 31.06
CA VAL A 49 -2.68 1.28 30.19
C VAL A 49 -1.32 0.92 30.78
N LEU A 50 -1.07 -0.38 30.94
CA LEU A 50 0.28 -0.91 31.15
C LEU A 50 0.87 -1.24 29.79
N SER A 51 1.79 -0.40 29.31
CA SER A 51 2.64 -0.70 28.17
C SER A 51 3.72 -1.72 28.57
N THR A 52 4.10 -2.62 27.66
CA THR A 52 5.20 -3.58 27.84
C THR A 52 6.57 -2.91 28.03
N ASN A 53 6.67 -1.62 27.71
CA ASN A 53 7.74 -0.72 28.15
C ASN A 53 7.18 0.14 29.29
N ALA A 54 7.71 -0.02 30.51
CA ALA A 54 7.24 0.60 31.76
C ALA A 54 7.39 2.14 31.83
N LEU A 55 7.44 2.86 30.70
CA LEU A 55 7.68 4.31 30.63
C LEU A 55 6.57 5.14 29.97
N ASP A 56 5.58 4.53 29.28
CA ASP A 56 4.45 5.26 28.68
C ASP A 56 3.10 4.79 29.22
N LEU A 57 2.46 5.64 30.05
CA LEU A 57 1.09 5.47 30.52
C LEU A 57 0.12 6.04 29.48
N LYS A 58 -0.67 5.19 28.83
CA LYS A 58 -1.78 5.66 27.96
C LYS A 58 -3.08 5.78 28.76
N TYR A 59 -3.93 6.73 28.39
CA TYR A 59 -5.17 7.10 29.12
C TYR A 59 -6.40 7.06 28.20
N GLY A 60 -7.55 7.60 28.64
CA GLY A 60 -8.74 7.74 27.78
C GLY A 60 -8.50 8.69 26.61
N ILE A 61 -9.26 8.51 25.52
CA ILE A 61 -9.18 9.38 24.34
C ILE A 61 -10.10 10.59 24.54
N LEU A 62 -9.50 11.77 24.52
CA LEU A 62 -10.16 13.06 24.66
C LEU A 62 -10.14 13.81 23.33
N ILE A 63 -11.22 14.54 23.05
CA ILE A 63 -11.26 15.54 21.96
C ILE A 63 -11.25 16.91 22.59
N ASN A 64 -10.23 17.72 22.30
CA ASN A 64 -10.03 19.03 22.92
C ASN A 64 -10.05 18.97 24.47
N GLY A 65 -9.49 17.90 25.03
CA GLY A 65 -9.45 17.67 26.48
C GLY A 65 -10.80 17.28 27.12
N GLN A 66 -11.83 16.96 26.32
CA GLN A 66 -13.17 16.62 26.81
C GLN A 66 -13.54 15.16 26.55
N PHE A 67 -14.24 14.56 27.53
CA PHE A 67 -14.96 13.30 27.37
C PHE A 67 -16.32 13.37 28.10
N PRO A 68 -17.45 13.12 27.41
CA PRO A 68 -17.58 12.94 25.96
C PRO A 68 -17.03 14.12 25.16
N GLY A 69 -16.72 13.90 23.89
CA GLY A 69 -16.20 14.95 23.02
C GLY A 69 -17.20 16.09 22.80
N PRO A 70 -16.74 17.25 22.30
CA PRO A 70 -17.57 18.44 22.11
C PRO A 70 -18.73 18.15 21.14
N PRO A 71 -19.94 18.67 21.41
CA PRO A 71 -21.07 18.47 20.51
C PRO A 71 -20.87 19.25 19.20
N ILE A 72 -21.32 18.66 18.09
CA ILE A 72 -21.50 19.36 16.82
C ILE A 72 -22.95 19.81 16.74
N ASP A 73 -23.17 21.13 16.57
CA ASP A 73 -24.49 21.69 16.25
C ASP A 73 -24.42 22.30 14.85
N SER A 74 -25.33 21.89 13.98
CA SER A 74 -25.36 22.27 12.57
C SER A 74 -26.78 22.42 12.10
N VAL A 75 -26.98 23.17 11.02
CA VAL A 75 -28.26 23.19 10.30
C VAL A 75 -28.15 22.32 9.05
N THR A 76 -29.26 21.70 8.62
CA THR A 76 -29.27 20.92 7.37
C THR A 76 -28.76 21.73 6.18
N ASN A 77 -28.01 21.08 5.31
CA ASN A 77 -27.25 21.65 4.18
C ASN A 77 -26.03 22.52 4.53
N ASP A 78 -25.64 22.62 5.80
CA ASP A 78 -24.31 23.12 6.14
C ASP A 78 -23.23 22.13 5.66
N ASN A 79 -22.03 22.64 5.44
CA ASN A 79 -20.82 21.85 5.27
C ASN A 79 -20.03 21.89 6.57
N LEU A 80 -19.74 20.74 7.14
CA LEU A 80 -18.91 20.60 8.34
C LEU A 80 -17.46 20.44 7.90
N ILE A 81 -16.61 21.36 8.33
CA ILE A 81 -15.16 21.28 8.12
C ILE A 81 -14.51 20.99 9.47
N ILE A 82 -14.04 19.76 9.64
CA ILE A 82 -13.45 19.29 10.89
C ILE A 82 -11.98 19.00 10.64
N ASN A 83 -11.12 19.90 11.10
CA ASN A 83 -9.67 19.71 11.08
C ASN A 83 -9.25 18.93 12.33
N VAL A 84 -8.83 17.69 12.14
CA VAL A 84 -8.45 16.76 13.21
C VAL A 84 -6.94 16.65 13.24
N PHE A 85 -6.32 17.05 14.35
CA PHE A 85 -4.91 16.81 14.65
C PHE A 85 -4.80 15.62 15.60
N ASN A 86 -4.00 14.62 15.21
CA ASN A 86 -3.79 13.41 15.99
C ASN A 86 -2.56 13.55 16.88
N SER A 87 -2.74 13.83 18.18
CA SER A 87 -1.67 13.82 19.19
C SER A 87 -1.53 12.47 19.90
N LEU A 88 -2.25 11.43 19.47
CA LEU A 88 -2.01 10.08 19.96
C LEU A 88 -0.70 9.55 19.37
N ASP A 89 -0.13 8.53 20.01
CA ASP A 89 1.03 7.80 19.50
C ASP A 89 0.63 6.66 18.53
N GLU A 90 -0.64 6.60 18.17
CA GLU A 90 -1.22 5.62 17.25
C GLU A 90 -2.10 6.29 16.17
N PRO A 91 -2.28 5.65 14.99
CA PRO A 91 -3.10 6.24 13.93
C PRO A 91 -4.58 6.39 14.31
N PHE A 92 -5.26 7.40 13.79
CA PHE A 92 -6.64 7.73 14.17
C PHE A 92 -7.57 7.90 12.96
N LEU A 93 -8.84 7.54 13.10
CA LEU A 93 -9.93 7.80 12.15
C LEU A 93 -11.23 8.12 12.88
N LEU A 94 -12.08 8.93 12.26
CA LEU A 94 -13.36 9.38 12.80
C LEU A 94 -14.52 9.06 11.85
N ASN A 95 -15.58 8.41 12.36
CA ASN A 95 -16.84 8.17 11.65
C ASN A 95 -18.02 8.86 12.39
N GLY A 96 -19.19 9.02 11.75
CA GLY A 96 -20.38 9.45 12.49
C GLY A 96 -21.61 9.87 11.69
N ILE A 97 -21.50 10.22 10.40
CA ILE A 97 -22.64 10.74 9.64
C ILE A 97 -22.66 10.26 8.19
N GLN A 98 -23.85 10.23 7.59
CA GLN A 98 -24.01 9.83 6.20
C GLN A 98 -23.25 10.79 5.28
N GLN A 99 -22.27 10.27 4.54
CA GLN A 99 -21.59 11.00 3.48
C GLN A 99 -22.33 10.85 2.16
N ARG A 100 -22.61 11.96 1.48
CA ARG A 100 -23.19 11.95 0.13
C ARG A 100 -22.10 12.18 -0.91
N ARG A 101 -22.00 11.29 -1.89
CA ARG A 101 -21.03 11.31 -3.01
C ARG A 101 -19.57 11.33 -2.56
N ASN A 102 -19.30 11.06 -1.28
CA ASN A 102 -18.00 11.29 -0.68
C ASN A 102 -17.58 10.10 0.20
N SER A 103 -17.45 8.93 -0.42
CA SER A 103 -16.86 7.77 0.26
C SER A 103 -15.38 7.96 0.60
N TRP A 104 -14.77 9.10 0.27
CA TRP A 104 -13.38 9.45 0.61
C TRP A 104 -13.22 10.02 2.02
N GLN A 105 -14.30 10.31 2.73
CA GLN A 105 -14.26 11.02 4.03
C GLN A 105 -15.30 10.46 5.01
N ASP A 106 -15.70 9.21 4.85
CA ASP A 106 -16.56 8.50 5.81
C ASP A 106 -15.77 8.00 7.03
N GLY A 107 -14.43 8.00 6.93
CA GLY A 107 -13.53 7.77 8.04
C GLY A 107 -13.58 6.36 8.58
N VAL A 108 -13.64 5.36 7.69
CA VAL A 108 -13.40 3.95 8.02
C VAL A 108 -12.16 3.43 7.29
N TYR A 109 -11.54 2.37 7.83
CA TYR A 109 -10.23 1.91 7.35
C TYR A 109 -10.21 1.47 5.86
N GLY A 110 -11.32 0.93 5.35
CA GLY A 110 -11.39 0.48 3.95
C GLY A 110 -11.57 1.60 2.93
N THR A 111 -11.77 2.83 3.35
CA THR A 111 -12.03 3.98 2.47
C THR A 111 -11.05 5.12 2.72
N ASN A 112 -10.60 5.29 3.97
CA ASN A 112 -9.70 6.33 4.41
C ASN A 112 -8.38 5.77 4.93
N CYS A 113 -7.28 6.42 4.56
CA CYS A 113 -6.02 6.24 5.25
C CYS A 113 -6.08 6.84 6.66
N PRO A 114 -5.63 6.13 7.70
CA PRO A 114 -5.55 6.66 9.05
C PRO A 114 -4.67 7.91 9.15
N ILE A 115 -5.05 8.84 10.02
CA ILE A 115 -4.27 10.04 10.34
C ILE A 115 -3.07 9.60 11.19
N PRO A 116 -1.82 9.72 10.72
CA PRO A 116 -0.65 9.30 11.49
C PRO A 116 -0.46 10.13 12.77
N PRO A 117 0.28 9.61 13.77
CA PRO A 117 0.72 10.40 14.92
C PRO A 117 1.39 11.72 14.51
N GLY A 118 1.01 12.82 15.18
CA GLY A 118 1.55 14.16 14.94
C GLY A 118 1.10 14.81 13.63
N GLN A 119 0.17 14.20 12.90
CA GLN A 119 -0.37 14.73 11.64
C GLN A 119 -1.81 15.23 11.79
N ASN A 120 -2.28 15.98 10.79
CA ASN A 120 -3.67 16.36 10.69
C ASN A 120 -4.35 15.84 9.42
N PHE A 121 -5.67 15.84 9.46
CA PHE A 121 -6.52 15.65 8.29
C PHE A 121 -7.81 16.44 8.47
N THR A 122 -8.28 17.02 7.36
CA THR A 122 -9.52 17.80 7.35
C THR A 122 -10.64 16.97 6.72
N TYR A 123 -11.63 16.62 7.54
CA TYR A 123 -12.88 16.06 7.08
C TYR A 123 -13.78 17.17 6.53
N VAL A 124 -14.29 17.00 5.31
CA VAL A 124 -15.25 17.89 4.65
C VAL A 124 -16.56 17.14 4.48
N LEU A 125 -17.42 17.24 5.49
CA LEU A 125 -18.66 16.48 5.55
C LEU A 125 -19.82 17.35 5.12
N GLN A 126 -20.80 16.76 4.43
CA GLN A 126 -22.00 17.47 4.03
C GLN A 126 -23.23 16.88 4.72
N VAL A 127 -23.87 17.67 5.59
CA VAL A 127 -25.12 17.28 6.28
C VAL A 127 -26.37 17.64 5.46
N LYS A 128 -26.21 17.61 4.13
CA LYS A 128 -27.27 17.86 3.16
C LYS A 128 -28.28 16.73 3.24
N ASP A 129 -29.55 17.12 3.19
CA ASP A 129 -30.67 16.18 3.25
C ASP A 129 -30.67 15.30 4.51
N GLN A 130 -30.12 15.80 5.63
CA GLN A 130 -30.16 15.17 6.95
C GLN A 130 -30.65 16.17 7.99
N ILE A 131 -31.44 15.70 8.95
CA ILE A 131 -31.84 16.40 10.19
C ILE A 131 -31.79 15.37 11.32
N GLY A 132 -31.81 15.78 12.58
CA GLY A 132 -31.97 14.88 13.72
C GLY A 132 -30.75 14.74 14.61
N SER A 133 -30.59 13.55 15.18
CA SER A 133 -29.66 13.21 16.25
C SER A 133 -28.74 12.09 15.81
N PHE A 134 -27.43 12.33 15.83
CA PHE A 134 -26.38 11.39 15.48
C PHE A 134 -25.22 11.51 16.49
N PHE A 135 -24.15 10.76 16.28
CA PHE A 135 -22.93 10.87 17.09
C PHE A 135 -21.72 10.51 16.24
N TYR A 136 -20.57 11.09 16.56
CA TYR A 136 -19.28 10.68 16.00
C TYR A 136 -18.53 9.81 16.99
N PHE A 137 -17.61 9.00 16.47
CA PHE A 137 -16.76 8.13 17.28
C PHE A 137 -15.48 7.73 16.52
N PRO A 138 -14.42 7.30 17.23
CA PRO A 138 -13.23 6.75 16.62
C PRO A 138 -13.52 5.39 15.99
N SER A 139 -13.16 5.19 14.73
CA SER A 139 -13.51 3.98 13.97
C SER A 139 -12.38 2.94 13.88
N LEU A 140 -11.19 3.27 14.39
CA LEU A 140 -10.00 2.41 14.29
C LEU A 140 -9.77 1.63 15.58
N ALA A 141 -9.24 0.41 15.43
CA ALA A 141 -8.91 -0.49 16.53
C ALA A 141 -10.11 -0.65 17.50
N MET A 142 -9.85 -0.45 18.80
CA MET A 142 -10.86 -0.43 19.87
C MET A 142 -10.96 0.97 20.48
N HIS A 143 -10.58 2.04 19.76
CA HIS A 143 -10.52 3.41 20.30
C HIS A 143 -11.84 3.90 20.90
N LYS A 144 -12.98 3.50 20.33
CA LYS A 144 -14.31 3.78 20.89
C LYS A 144 -14.46 3.32 22.35
N ALA A 145 -13.76 2.25 22.76
CA ALA A 145 -13.74 1.75 24.13
C ALA A 145 -12.98 2.66 25.11
N ALA A 146 -12.12 3.55 24.60
CA ALA A 146 -11.38 4.52 25.39
C ALA A 146 -12.04 5.91 25.37
N GLY A 147 -13.19 6.07 24.72
CA GLY A 147 -13.90 7.34 24.57
C GLY A 147 -13.80 7.93 23.18
N GLY A 148 -13.51 9.23 23.08
CA GLY A 148 -13.39 9.94 21.80
C GLY A 148 -14.68 10.09 20.99
N TYR A 149 -15.86 9.81 21.57
CA TYR A 149 -17.17 9.96 20.94
C TYR A 149 -17.93 11.19 21.47
N GLY A 150 -18.83 11.74 20.66
CA GLY A 150 -19.64 12.90 21.01
C GLY A 150 -20.88 13.06 20.12
N GLY A 151 -21.83 13.89 20.55
CA GLY A 151 -23.11 14.06 19.87
C GLY A 151 -23.03 14.97 18.64
N ILE A 152 -23.86 14.69 17.64
CA ILE A 152 -24.10 15.54 16.48
C ILE A 152 -25.60 15.86 16.42
N ILE A 153 -25.92 17.14 16.36
CA ILE A 153 -27.28 17.65 16.18
C ILE A 153 -27.35 18.34 14.83
N ILE A 154 -28.24 17.87 13.97
CA ILE A 154 -28.58 18.58 12.73
C ILE A 154 -29.99 19.14 12.85
N ARG A 155 -30.10 20.47 12.92
CA ARG A 155 -31.36 21.20 13.02
C ARG A 155 -32.00 21.39 11.65
N SER A 156 -33.33 21.50 11.64
CA SER A 156 -34.06 21.97 10.47
C SER A 156 -33.73 23.44 10.19
N ARG A 157 -33.83 23.85 8.92
CA ARG A 157 -33.67 25.27 8.55
C ARG A 157 -34.86 26.09 9.06
N PRO A 158 -34.66 27.41 9.30
CA PRO A 158 -35.78 28.33 9.47
C PRO A 158 -36.80 28.13 8.33
N LEU A 159 -38.09 28.10 8.67
CA LEU A 159 -39.23 27.81 7.76
C LEU A 159 -39.46 26.35 7.37
N ILE A 160 -38.64 25.38 7.80
CA ILE A 160 -38.97 23.95 7.70
C ILE A 160 -39.66 23.53 9.02
N PRO A 161 -40.99 23.27 9.00
CA PRO A 161 -41.72 22.93 10.21
C PRO A 161 -41.31 21.54 10.72
N VAL A 162 -41.13 21.42 12.03
CA VAL A 162 -41.04 20.13 12.74
C VAL A 162 -42.44 19.75 13.25
N PRO A 163 -42.79 18.46 13.34
CA PRO A 163 -44.16 18.02 13.63
C PRO A 163 -44.55 18.11 15.13
N PHE A 164 -43.89 18.98 15.89
CA PHE A 164 -44.16 19.20 17.32
C PHE A 164 -43.77 20.63 17.73
N PRO A 165 -44.37 21.20 18.80
CA PRO A 165 -44.01 22.52 19.30
C PRO A 165 -42.53 22.61 19.73
N PRO A 166 -41.91 23.81 19.69
CA PRO A 166 -40.57 24.00 20.23
C PRO A 166 -40.49 23.57 21.71
N PRO A 167 -39.55 22.68 22.09
CA PRO A 167 -39.38 22.27 23.47
C PRO A 167 -38.72 23.38 24.30
N ALA A 168 -38.93 23.36 25.62
CA ALA A 168 -38.32 24.28 26.57
C ALA A 168 -36.80 24.10 26.71
N GLY A 169 -36.29 22.90 26.38
CA GLY A 169 -34.87 22.59 26.33
C GLY A 169 -34.62 21.33 25.51
N ASP A 170 -33.36 21.13 25.13
CA ASP A 170 -32.89 20.03 24.26
C ASP A 170 -31.62 19.42 24.86
N TYR A 171 -31.70 18.16 25.30
CA TYR A 171 -30.62 17.46 26.00
C TYR A 171 -30.09 16.28 25.20
N THR A 172 -28.76 16.18 25.08
CA THR A 172 -28.08 15.00 24.50
C THR A 172 -27.70 14.00 25.58
N ILE A 173 -28.10 12.74 25.37
CA ILE A 173 -27.81 11.60 26.24
C ILE A 173 -27.10 10.51 25.41
N LEU A 174 -25.81 10.36 25.61
CA LEU A 174 -24.98 9.29 25.10
C LEU A 174 -24.89 8.19 26.16
N VAL A 175 -25.44 7.02 25.85
CA VAL A 175 -25.45 5.87 26.77
C VAL A 175 -24.67 4.72 26.15
N GLY A 176 -23.83 4.04 26.93
CA GLY A 176 -23.07 2.90 26.43
C GLY A 176 -22.52 2.04 27.55
N ASP A 177 -22.28 0.76 27.25
CA ASP A 177 -21.51 -0.14 28.09
C ASP A 177 -20.05 0.32 28.18
N TRP A 178 -19.43 0.04 29.32
CA TRP A 178 -18.06 0.45 29.59
C TRP A 178 -17.24 -0.70 30.19
N PHE A 179 -15.97 -0.73 29.81
CA PHE A 179 -14.98 -1.69 30.26
C PHE A 179 -13.90 -0.94 31.05
N LYS A 180 -13.56 -1.45 32.24
CA LYS A 180 -12.41 -0.93 33.01
C LYS A 180 -11.09 -1.27 32.34
N LEU A 181 -11.04 -2.37 31.58
CA LEU A 181 -9.93 -2.69 30.70
C LEU A 181 -9.81 -1.64 29.59
N ASN A 182 -8.58 -1.30 29.23
CA ASN A 182 -8.32 -0.34 28.16
C ASN A 182 -8.48 -0.95 26.76
N HIS A 183 -8.53 -0.08 25.75
CA HIS A 183 -8.74 -0.50 24.37
C HIS A 183 -7.63 -1.41 23.85
N THR A 184 -6.38 -1.26 24.31
CA THR A 184 -5.27 -2.15 23.91
C THR A 184 -5.40 -3.55 24.48
N ASP A 185 -5.88 -3.70 25.73
CA ASP A 185 -6.11 -4.99 26.37
C ASP A 185 -7.34 -5.68 25.78
N LEU A 186 -8.42 -4.94 25.55
CA LEU A 186 -9.60 -5.45 24.86
C LEU A 186 -9.25 -5.92 23.44
N LYS A 187 -8.42 -5.14 22.73
CA LYS A 187 -7.88 -5.55 21.43
C LYS A 187 -7.03 -6.82 21.55
N ALA A 188 -6.15 -6.92 22.54
CA ALA A 188 -5.31 -8.10 22.75
C ALA A 188 -6.13 -9.38 23.04
N ILE A 189 -7.24 -9.26 23.78
CA ILE A 189 -8.19 -10.36 24.00
C ILE A 189 -8.76 -10.86 22.67
N LEU A 190 -9.23 -9.94 21.82
CA LEU A 190 -9.78 -10.26 20.50
C LEU A 190 -8.71 -10.82 19.56
N ASP A 191 -7.51 -10.23 19.54
CA ASP A 191 -6.37 -10.72 18.75
C ASP A 191 -5.96 -12.14 19.16
N GLY A 192 -6.16 -12.49 20.44
CA GLY A 192 -6.02 -13.84 20.98
C GLY A 192 -7.11 -14.83 20.53
N GLY A 193 -8.17 -14.34 19.88
CA GLY A 193 -9.31 -15.15 19.42
C GLY A 193 -10.37 -15.42 20.49
N ASN A 194 -10.40 -14.62 21.56
CA ASN A 194 -11.32 -14.76 22.68
C ASN A 194 -12.44 -13.72 22.61
N ASP A 195 -13.57 -14.01 23.23
CA ASP A 195 -14.63 -13.02 23.46
C ASP A 195 -14.17 -11.97 24.47
N LEU A 196 -14.67 -10.74 24.31
CA LEU A 196 -14.55 -9.74 25.36
C LEU A 196 -15.26 -10.23 26.64
N PRO A 197 -14.77 -9.84 27.83
CA PRO A 197 -15.51 -10.06 29.06
C PRO A 197 -16.87 -9.36 29.01
N PHE A 198 -17.74 -9.67 29.97
CA PHE A 198 -18.95 -8.87 30.15
C PHE A 198 -18.56 -7.44 30.59
N PRO A 199 -19.25 -6.38 30.11
CA PRO A 199 -18.91 -5.01 30.50
C PRO A 199 -19.00 -4.79 32.02
N ASP A 200 -18.17 -3.88 32.54
CA ASP A 200 -18.09 -3.56 33.97
C ASP A 200 -19.22 -2.65 34.46
N GLY A 201 -19.85 -1.91 33.55
CA GLY A 201 -20.93 -0.99 33.88
C GLY A 201 -21.53 -0.32 32.66
N LEU A 202 -22.51 0.55 32.91
CA LEU A 202 -23.13 1.41 31.91
C LEU A 202 -22.82 2.87 32.26
N LEU A 203 -22.58 3.70 31.25
CA LEU A 203 -22.35 5.12 31.42
C LEU A 203 -23.46 5.94 30.76
N VAL A 204 -23.77 7.08 31.36
CA VAL A 204 -24.58 8.15 30.77
C VAL A 204 -23.67 9.38 30.64
N ASN A 205 -23.48 9.91 29.43
CA ASN A 205 -22.51 10.96 29.08
C ASN A 205 -21.15 10.81 29.78
N GLY A 206 -20.58 9.60 29.76
CA GLY A 206 -19.27 9.32 30.34
C GLY A 206 -19.23 9.23 31.88
N ARG A 207 -20.38 9.32 32.56
CA ARG A 207 -20.51 9.26 34.02
C ARG A 207 -21.24 7.98 34.45
N GLY A 208 -20.86 7.45 35.61
CA GLY A 208 -21.59 6.36 36.26
C GLY A 208 -22.89 6.85 36.91
N SER A 209 -23.57 5.95 37.63
CA SER A 209 -24.86 6.22 38.27
C SER A 209 -24.85 7.46 39.16
N ASN A 210 -25.90 8.29 39.02
CA ASN A 210 -26.15 9.56 39.68
C ASN A 210 -25.07 10.63 39.46
N GLY A 211 -24.18 10.46 38.48
CA GLY A 211 -23.13 11.42 38.17
C GLY A 211 -23.58 12.63 37.33
N LEU A 212 -24.86 12.69 36.92
CA LEU A 212 -25.43 13.73 36.07
C LEU A 212 -26.81 14.16 36.55
N THR A 213 -27.06 15.45 36.46
CA THR A 213 -28.34 16.07 36.78
C THR A 213 -28.83 16.92 35.60
N PHE A 214 -30.07 16.71 35.18
CA PHE A 214 -30.76 17.52 34.17
C PHE A 214 -31.83 18.37 34.86
N THR A 215 -31.64 19.69 34.87
CA THR A 215 -32.59 20.60 35.52
C THR A 215 -33.75 20.95 34.59
N VAL A 216 -34.98 20.90 35.09
CA VAL A 216 -36.20 21.12 34.33
C VAL A 216 -37.25 21.89 35.13
N ASP A 217 -38.12 22.61 34.43
CA ASP A 217 -39.24 23.33 35.04
C ASP A 217 -40.53 22.52 34.95
N GLN A 218 -41.26 22.44 36.06
CA GLN A 218 -42.54 21.75 36.13
C GLN A 218 -43.53 22.30 35.08
N GLY A 219 -44.26 21.40 34.43
CA GLY A 219 -45.27 21.70 33.41
C GLY A 219 -44.70 22.03 32.02
N ARG A 220 -43.38 22.11 31.85
CA ARG A 220 -42.74 22.33 30.54
C ARG A 220 -42.42 21.00 29.84
N THR A 221 -42.29 21.03 28.51
CA THR A 221 -41.91 19.86 27.70
C THR A 221 -40.48 20.02 27.21
N TYR A 222 -39.64 19.00 27.43
CA TYR A 222 -38.23 18.96 27.03
C TYR A 222 -38.00 17.87 25.99
N ARG A 223 -36.98 18.04 25.15
CA ARG A 223 -36.51 17.02 24.20
C ARG A 223 -35.27 16.34 24.76
N PHE A 224 -35.27 15.01 24.72
CA PHE A 224 -34.10 14.18 25.04
C PHE A 224 -33.68 13.41 23.79
N ARG A 225 -32.41 13.56 23.39
CA ARG A 225 -31.78 12.89 22.25
C ARG A 225 -30.89 11.77 22.78
N ILE A 226 -31.35 10.54 22.69
CA ILE A 226 -30.68 9.38 23.26
C ILE A 226 -29.97 8.60 22.16
N SER A 227 -28.66 8.41 22.30
CA SER A 227 -27.84 7.61 21.39
C SER A 227 -27.14 6.48 22.14
N ASN A 228 -27.25 5.27 21.62
CA ASN A 228 -26.47 4.13 22.14
C ASN A 228 -25.08 4.12 21.50
N VAL A 229 -24.09 4.60 22.26
CA VAL A 229 -22.68 4.70 21.88
C VAL A 229 -21.84 3.52 22.39
N GLY A 230 -22.49 2.45 22.84
CA GLY A 230 -21.85 1.25 23.37
C GLY A 230 -21.02 0.47 22.35
N LEU A 231 -20.37 -0.59 22.86
CA LEU A 231 -19.59 -1.55 22.11
C LEU A 231 -20.33 -2.87 21.90
N THR A 232 -21.08 -3.35 22.90
CA THR A 232 -21.60 -4.73 22.89
C THR A 232 -23.08 -4.90 23.26
N THR A 233 -23.71 -3.93 23.92
CA THR A 233 -25.07 -4.10 24.47
C THR A 233 -26.12 -3.12 23.94
N ALA A 234 -27.32 -3.64 23.64
CA ALA A 234 -28.53 -2.80 23.54
C ALA A 234 -28.95 -2.28 24.93
N ILE A 235 -29.70 -1.18 24.96
CA ILE A 235 -30.15 -0.55 26.21
C ILE A 235 -31.66 -0.33 26.22
N ASN A 236 -32.25 -0.26 27.40
CA ASN A 236 -33.60 0.25 27.63
C ASN A 236 -33.52 1.56 28.40
N PHE A 237 -34.14 2.61 27.86
CA PHE A 237 -34.19 3.95 28.44
C PHE A 237 -35.58 4.25 28.99
N ARG A 238 -35.67 4.88 30.17
CA ARG A 238 -36.93 5.29 30.81
C ARG A 238 -36.70 6.38 31.85
N ILE A 239 -37.77 7.08 32.21
CA ILE A 239 -37.75 8.13 33.23
C ILE A 239 -38.83 7.82 34.27
N GLN A 240 -38.46 7.81 35.54
CA GLN A 240 -39.35 7.50 36.66
C GLN A 240 -40.60 8.37 36.64
N GLY A 241 -41.77 7.75 36.55
CA GLY A 241 -43.06 8.44 36.57
C GLY A 241 -43.43 9.18 35.28
N HIS A 242 -42.56 9.20 34.26
CA HIS A 242 -42.77 10.01 33.05
C HIS A 242 -42.99 9.15 31.81
N LYS A 243 -43.89 9.60 30.95
CA LYS A 243 -44.10 9.04 29.61
C LYS A 243 -43.27 9.80 28.58
N MET A 244 -42.82 9.09 27.55
CA MET A 244 -41.95 9.61 26.49
C MET A 244 -42.66 9.53 25.15
N VAL A 245 -42.84 10.66 24.48
CA VAL A 245 -43.40 10.72 23.13
C VAL A 245 -42.26 10.63 22.13
N LEU A 246 -42.19 9.54 21.35
CA LEU A 246 -41.15 9.35 20.34
C LEU A 246 -41.41 10.26 19.12
N VAL A 247 -40.46 11.13 18.80
CA VAL A 247 -40.61 12.13 17.73
C VAL A 247 -39.57 12.04 16.60
N GLU A 248 -38.48 11.30 16.83
CA GLU A 248 -37.40 11.13 15.85
C GLU A 248 -36.71 9.77 16.03
N ALA A 249 -36.39 9.10 14.93
CA ALA A 249 -35.48 7.96 14.88
C ALA A 249 -34.43 8.20 13.77
N GLU A 250 -33.16 8.37 14.15
CA GLU A 250 -32.00 8.57 13.25
C GLU A 250 -32.28 9.55 12.10
N GLY A 251 -32.84 10.71 12.44
CA GLY A 251 -33.16 11.77 11.48
C GLY A 251 -34.49 11.68 10.75
N THR A 252 -35.30 10.67 11.03
CA THR A 252 -36.65 10.53 10.48
C THR A 252 -37.70 10.86 11.53
N HIS A 253 -38.68 11.71 11.21
CA HIS A 253 -39.79 11.99 12.11
C HIS A 253 -40.74 10.80 12.19
N THR A 254 -41.12 10.45 13.41
CA THR A 254 -41.97 9.29 13.69
C THR A 254 -43.43 9.68 13.87
N LEU A 255 -44.33 8.73 13.62
CA LEU A 255 -45.66 8.80 14.23
C LEU A 255 -45.49 8.80 15.75
N GLN A 256 -46.08 9.80 16.40
CA GLN A 256 -45.80 10.14 17.80
C GLN A 256 -46.47 9.17 18.77
N ASN A 257 -45.87 7.99 18.91
CA ASN A 257 -46.26 7.01 19.91
C ASN A 257 -45.69 7.38 21.27
N THR A 258 -46.45 7.07 22.31
CA THR A 258 -46.04 7.29 23.71
C THR A 258 -45.55 5.97 24.31
N TYR A 259 -44.39 6.00 24.96
CA TYR A 259 -43.76 4.84 25.59
C TYR A 259 -43.39 5.17 27.05
N GLU A 260 -43.46 4.16 27.92
CA GLU A 260 -42.94 4.23 29.29
C GLU A 260 -41.46 3.84 29.35
N SER A 261 -41.01 3.01 28.41
CA SER A 261 -39.60 2.70 28.18
C SER A 261 -39.33 2.42 26.71
N LEU A 262 -38.09 2.63 26.28
CA LEU A 262 -37.67 2.50 24.87
C LEU A 262 -36.39 1.67 24.78
N ASP A 263 -36.44 0.59 24.00
CA ASP A 263 -35.25 -0.15 23.62
C ASP A 263 -34.50 0.61 22.51
N ILE A 264 -33.19 0.81 22.71
CA ILE A 264 -32.27 1.49 21.81
C ILE A 264 -31.11 0.55 21.56
N HIS A 265 -31.05 -0.02 20.36
CA HIS A 265 -30.02 -0.98 19.98
C HIS A 265 -28.70 -0.27 19.65
N LEU A 266 -27.60 -1.02 19.56
CA LEU A 266 -26.27 -0.44 19.32
C LEU A 266 -26.25 0.41 18.04
N GLY A 267 -25.69 1.61 18.14
CA GLY A 267 -25.60 2.55 17.04
C GLY A 267 -26.86 3.40 16.79
N GLN A 268 -27.99 3.08 17.44
CA GLN A 268 -29.24 3.82 17.23
C GLN A 268 -29.28 5.14 17.98
N SER A 269 -29.99 6.11 17.39
CA SER A 269 -30.31 7.40 18.00
C SER A 269 -31.81 7.70 17.90
N TYR A 270 -32.41 8.15 19.00
CA TYR A 270 -33.82 8.52 19.08
C TYR A 270 -33.99 9.87 19.76
N SER A 271 -35.05 10.61 19.41
CA SER A 271 -35.50 11.75 20.22
C SER A 271 -36.88 11.50 20.79
N VAL A 272 -37.05 11.84 22.07
CA VAL A 272 -38.34 11.83 22.75
C VAL A 272 -38.67 13.20 23.33
N LEU A 273 -39.96 13.53 23.37
CA LEU A 273 -40.51 14.64 24.15
C LEU A 273 -41.04 14.11 25.48
N VAL A 274 -40.72 14.83 26.55
CA VAL A 274 -41.16 14.50 27.91
C VAL A 274 -41.73 15.75 28.54
N THR A 275 -42.98 15.69 28.98
CA THR A 275 -43.63 16.77 29.72
C THR A 275 -43.39 16.54 31.21
N MET A 276 -42.94 17.59 31.92
CA MET A 276 -42.65 17.56 33.34
C MET A 276 -43.94 17.67 34.17
N ASP A 277 -44.85 16.73 34.00
CA ASP A 277 -46.21 16.73 34.56
C ASP A 277 -46.32 16.08 35.94
N GLN A 278 -45.21 15.54 36.47
CA GLN A 278 -45.16 14.94 37.80
C GLN A 278 -45.03 15.99 38.93
N PRO A 279 -45.29 15.63 40.21
CA PRO A 279 -45.05 16.49 41.37
C PRO A 279 -43.64 17.11 41.42
N GLY A 280 -43.49 18.25 42.11
CA GLY A 280 -42.23 18.99 42.24
C GLY A 280 -41.20 18.29 43.12
N GLN A 281 -40.57 17.24 42.59
CA GLN A 281 -39.53 16.44 43.22
C GLN A 281 -38.53 15.93 42.18
N ASP A 282 -37.41 15.36 42.62
CA ASP A 282 -36.42 14.77 41.72
C ASP A 282 -36.81 13.34 41.30
N TYR A 283 -36.47 12.97 40.06
CA TYR A 283 -36.80 11.67 39.46
C TYR A 283 -35.57 10.99 38.85
N TYR A 284 -35.56 9.65 38.81
CA TYR A 284 -34.53 8.91 38.10
C TYR A 284 -34.74 8.92 36.59
N ILE A 285 -33.69 9.23 35.83
CA ILE A 285 -33.51 8.78 34.45
C ILE A 285 -32.74 7.47 34.53
N VAL A 286 -33.22 6.42 33.87
CA VAL A 286 -32.63 5.08 33.96
C VAL A 286 -32.30 4.55 32.58
N ALA A 287 -31.09 4.02 32.45
CA ALA A 287 -30.71 3.16 31.35
C ALA A 287 -30.26 1.79 31.89
N SER A 288 -30.71 0.70 31.27
CA SER A 288 -30.28 -0.65 31.63
C SER A 288 -29.98 -1.50 30.40
N THR A 289 -29.04 -2.43 30.49
CA THR A 289 -28.72 -3.33 29.38
C THR A 289 -29.89 -4.26 29.06
N ARG A 290 -30.05 -4.60 27.78
CA ARG A 290 -31.08 -5.52 27.27
C ARG A 290 -30.45 -6.81 26.78
N PHE A 291 -31.17 -7.92 26.92
CA PHE A 291 -30.75 -9.26 26.46
C PHE A 291 -29.41 -9.72 27.05
N THR A 292 -29.17 -9.38 28.32
CA THR A 292 -27.93 -9.67 29.04
C THR A 292 -28.23 -10.24 30.42
N SER A 293 -27.30 -11.04 30.95
CA SER A 293 -27.32 -11.52 32.33
C SER A 293 -25.88 -11.49 32.87
N PRO A 294 -25.58 -10.69 33.92
CA PRO A 294 -26.50 -9.82 34.67
C PRO A 294 -26.96 -8.58 33.86
N VAL A 295 -27.98 -7.88 34.36
CA VAL A 295 -28.43 -6.59 33.80
C VAL A 295 -27.64 -5.45 34.46
N LEU A 296 -26.91 -4.67 33.67
CA LEU A 296 -26.25 -3.45 34.13
C LEU A 296 -27.24 -2.30 34.11
N THR A 297 -27.19 -1.41 35.11
CA THR A 297 -28.07 -0.24 35.20
C THR A 297 -27.26 1.00 35.56
N ALA A 298 -27.49 2.10 34.84
CA ALA A 298 -27.01 3.43 35.18
C ALA A 298 -28.19 4.39 35.37
N THR A 299 -28.05 5.28 36.34
CA THR A 299 -29.06 6.30 36.66
C THR A 299 -28.51 7.71 36.50
N SER A 300 -29.38 8.67 36.20
CA SER A 300 -29.12 10.10 36.29
C SER A 300 -30.30 10.77 36.99
N ILE A 301 -30.12 12.02 37.44
CA ILE A 301 -31.16 12.77 38.16
C ILE A 301 -31.85 13.72 37.18
N LEU A 302 -33.18 13.66 37.13
CA LEU A 302 -34.03 14.69 36.55
C LEU A 302 -34.50 15.61 37.68
N HIS A 303 -33.87 16.77 37.80
CA HIS A 303 -34.09 17.71 38.89
C HIS A 303 -35.14 18.74 38.52
N TYR A 304 -36.26 18.74 39.24
CA TYR A 304 -37.27 19.77 39.09
C TYR A 304 -36.81 21.05 39.79
N SER A 305 -36.89 22.21 39.12
CA SER A 305 -36.41 23.49 39.66
C SER A 305 -37.11 23.93 40.95
N ASN A 306 -38.30 23.39 41.22
CA ASN A 306 -39.05 23.58 42.47
C ASN A 306 -38.93 22.41 43.47
N SER A 307 -38.04 21.44 43.23
CA SER A 307 -37.78 20.31 44.11
C SER A 307 -37.02 20.75 45.36
N ALA A 308 -37.51 20.32 46.54
CA ALA A 308 -36.89 20.63 47.84
C ALA A 308 -36.01 19.50 48.39
N GLY A 309 -35.91 18.36 47.71
CA GLY A 309 -35.18 17.18 48.17
C GLY A 309 -34.65 16.34 47.01
N GLY A 310 -33.74 15.42 47.31
CA GLY A 310 -33.18 14.51 46.30
C GLY A 310 -34.17 13.44 45.85
N VAL A 311 -33.79 12.72 44.79
CA VAL A 311 -34.58 11.61 44.23
C VAL A 311 -34.88 10.55 45.29
N SER A 312 -36.10 10.00 45.28
CA SER A 312 -36.57 9.03 46.27
C SER A 312 -37.23 7.79 45.64
N GLY A 313 -37.28 6.70 46.40
CA GLY A 313 -37.77 5.39 45.94
C GLY A 313 -36.75 4.60 45.10
N PRO A 314 -37.07 3.37 44.69
CA PRO A 314 -36.22 2.61 43.79
C PRO A 314 -36.29 3.16 42.35
N PRO A 315 -35.20 3.07 41.56
CA PRO A 315 -35.28 3.32 40.12
C PRO A 315 -36.35 2.42 39.47
N PRO A 316 -37.12 2.92 38.48
CA PRO A 316 -38.15 2.11 37.81
C PRO A 316 -37.53 0.84 37.20
N GLY A 317 -38.21 -0.29 37.34
CA GLY A 317 -37.87 -1.53 36.64
C GLY A 317 -38.03 -1.36 35.12
N GLY A 318 -37.42 -2.27 34.35
CA GLY A 318 -37.52 -2.26 32.89
C GLY A 318 -37.47 -3.69 32.33
N PRO A 319 -37.85 -3.88 31.06
CA PRO A 319 -37.73 -5.17 30.40
C PRO A 319 -36.27 -5.63 30.37
N THR A 320 -36.03 -6.94 30.48
CA THR A 320 -34.68 -7.54 30.61
C THR A 320 -34.34 -8.44 29.42
N ILE A 321 -35.15 -9.48 29.16
CA ILE A 321 -34.91 -10.49 28.11
C ILE A 321 -36.07 -10.69 27.13
N GLU A 322 -37.18 -9.97 27.27
CA GLU A 322 -38.42 -10.14 26.51
C GLU A 322 -38.23 -9.70 25.04
N ILE A 323 -37.96 -10.65 24.15
CA ILE A 323 -37.73 -10.42 22.71
C ILE A 323 -39.01 -9.97 22.01
N ASP A 324 -40.13 -10.66 22.22
CA ASP A 324 -41.40 -10.36 21.54
C ASP A 324 -41.87 -8.94 21.83
N TRP A 325 -41.67 -8.47 23.06
CA TRP A 325 -41.99 -7.09 23.45
C TRP A 325 -41.14 -6.08 22.66
N SER A 326 -39.83 -6.30 22.59
CA SER A 326 -38.89 -5.43 21.86
C SER A 326 -39.14 -5.43 20.36
N LEU A 327 -39.46 -6.60 19.80
CA LEU A 327 -39.80 -6.77 18.39
C LEU A 327 -41.09 -6.02 18.05
N ASN A 328 -42.12 -6.13 18.88
CA ASN A 328 -43.36 -5.38 18.69
C ASN A 328 -43.17 -3.87 18.86
N GLN A 329 -42.32 -3.42 19.79
CA GLN A 329 -41.94 -2.02 19.90
C GLN A 329 -41.22 -1.52 18.64
N ALA A 330 -40.29 -2.31 18.07
CA ALA A 330 -39.63 -1.95 16.83
C ALA A 330 -40.61 -1.83 15.66
N ARG A 331 -41.60 -2.73 15.56
CA ARG A 331 -42.67 -2.69 14.55
C ARG A 331 -43.60 -1.48 14.71
N SER A 332 -43.84 -1.00 15.94
CA SER A 332 -44.72 0.15 16.17
C SER A 332 -44.09 1.49 15.77
N ILE A 333 -42.77 1.56 15.62
CA ILE A 333 -42.07 2.77 15.18
C ILE A 333 -42.23 2.93 13.67
N ARG A 334 -43.02 3.92 13.28
CA ARG A 334 -43.38 4.21 11.89
C ARG A 334 -43.07 5.65 11.53
N GLN A 335 -42.82 5.91 10.25
CA GLN A 335 -42.50 7.23 9.73
C GLN A 335 -43.75 8.11 9.66
N ASN A 336 -43.63 9.39 10.06
CA ASN A 336 -44.68 10.37 9.85
C ASN A 336 -44.64 10.88 8.40
N LEU A 337 -45.55 10.39 7.57
CA LEU A 337 -45.59 10.70 6.13
C LEU A 337 -45.92 12.17 5.83
N THR A 338 -46.57 12.89 6.74
CA THR A 338 -46.97 14.29 6.53
C THR A 338 -45.95 15.30 7.07
N ALA A 339 -45.03 14.87 7.93
CA ALA A 339 -43.96 15.73 8.43
C ALA A 339 -43.03 16.15 7.28
N SER A 340 -42.54 17.40 7.32
CA SER A 340 -41.48 17.83 6.39
C SER A 340 -40.19 17.09 6.69
N GLY A 341 -39.45 16.75 5.63
CA GLY A 341 -38.08 16.27 5.79
C GLY A 341 -37.07 17.42 5.93
N PRO A 342 -35.80 17.16 5.59
CA PRO A 342 -34.76 18.20 5.41
C PRO A 342 -35.08 19.25 4.33
N ARG A 343 -36.16 19.05 3.57
CA ARG A 343 -36.74 19.99 2.60
C ARG A 343 -38.24 20.16 2.91
N PRO A 344 -38.89 21.24 2.45
CA PRO A 344 -40.30 21.50 2.76
C PRO A 344 -41.27 20.38 2.35
N ASN A 345 -40.88 19.51 1.41
CA ASN A 345 -41.70 18.39 0.97
C ASN A 345 -41.94 17.37 2.10
N PRO A 346 -43.16 16.81 2.20
CA PRO A 346 -43.46 15.75 3.15
C PRO A 346 -42.55 14.54 2.96
N GLN A 347 -42.12 13.89 4.05
CA GLN A 347 -41.29 12.69 4.00
C GLN A 347 -41.99 11.53 3.27
N GLY A 348 -43.32 11.51 3.22
CA GLY A 348 -44.11 10.53 2.47
C GLY A 348 -44.20 10.77 0.96
N SER A 349 -43.52 11.81 0.42
CA SER A 349 -43.48 12.07 -1.03
C SER A 349 -42.68 11.01 -1.82
N TYR A 350 -41.82 10.25 -1.15
CA TYR A 350 -41.09 9.13 -1.75
C TYR A 350 -41.83 7.80 -1.45
N HIS A 351 -42.58 7.30 -2.43
CA HIS A 351 -43.36 6.06 -2.30
C HIS A 351 -42.48 4.81 -2.48
N TYR A 352 -41.58 4.57 -1.53
CA TYR A 352 -40.59 3.50 -1.55
C TYR A 352 -41.20 2.09 -1.80
N GLY A 353 -42.43 1.85 -1.32
CA GLY A 353 -43.13 0.57 -1.47
C GLY A 353 -43.72 0.32 -2.87
N LEU A 354 -43.81 1.34 -3.72
CA LEU A 354 -44.28 1.21 -5.11
C LEU A 354 -43.14 0.97 -6.11
N VAL A 355 -41.89 1.01 -5.65
CA VAL A 355 -40.71 0.81 -6.49
C VAL A 355 -40.35 -0.67 -6.51
N ASN A 356 -40.28 -1.27 -7.71
CA ASN A 356 -39.88 -2.66 -7.86
C ASN A 356 -38.41 -2.86 -7.50
N THR A 357 -38.14 -3.87 -6.67
CA THR A 357 -36.78 -4.26 -6.30
C THR A 357 -36.08 -4.94 -7.48
N THR A 358 -34.84 -4.55 -7.75
CA THR A 358 -34.01 -5.11 -8.83
C THR A 358 -33.19 -6.32 -8.37
N ARG A 359 -32.99 -6.49 -7.06
CA ARG A 359 -32.14 -7.53 -6.47
C ARG A 359 -32.53 -7.78 -5.02
N THR A 360 -32.47 -9.04 -4.57
CA THR A 360 -32.59 -9.41 -3.15
C THR A 360 -31.24 -9.92 -2.66
N ILE A 361 -30.75 -9.38 -1.55
CA ILE A 361 -29.51 -9.74 -0.88
C ILE A 361 -29.88 -10.31 0.49
N ARG A 362 -29.57 -11.58 0.75
CA ARG A 362 -29.73 -12.23 2.05
C ARG A 362 -28.37 -12.33 2.75
N LEU A 363 -28.26 -11.76 3.94
CA LEU A 363 -27.04 -11.68 4.73
C LEU A 363 -27.24 -12.47 6.03
N ALA A 364 -26.62 -13.64 6.14
CA ALA A 364 -26.65 -14.45 7.34
C ALA A 364 -25.34 -14.30 8.13
N ASN A 365 -25.46 -14.02 9.43
CA ASN A 365 -24.31 -14.00 10.34
C ASN A 365 -23.96 -15.39 10.86
N SER A 366 -22.67 -15.56 11.19
CA SER A 366 -22.14 -16.74 11.87
C SER A 366 -20.90 -16.39 12.70
N ALA A 367 -20.57 -17.25 13.68
CA ALA A 367 -19.40 -17.15 14.53
C ALA A 367 -18.44 -18.35 14.34
N PRO A 368 -17.81 -18.51 13.16
CA PRO A 368 -16.94 -19.64 12.87
C PRO A 368 -15.62 -19.58 13.65
N MET A 369 -15.03 -20.76 13.89
CA MET A 369 -13.61 -20.88 14.24
C MET A 369 -12.78 -20.96 12.97
N ILE A 370 -11.87 -20.01 12.77
CA ILE A 370 -10.99 -19.98 11.58
C ILE A 370 -9.55 -19.93 12.10
N ASN A 371 -8.73 -20.90 11.69
CA ASN A 371 -7.34 -21.05 12.13
C ASN A 371 -7.19 -21.07 13.67
N GLY A 372 -8.10 -21.77 14.35
CA GLY A 372 -8.07 -21.89 15.82
C GLY A 372 -8.50 -20.64 16.59
N LYS A 373 -8.91 -19.56 15.91
CA LYS A 373 -9.40 -18.33 16.53
C LYS A 373 -10.88 -18.11 16.24
N LYS A 374 -11.61 -17.57 17.21
CA LYS A 374 -12.99 -17.13 16.98
C LYS A 374 -12.99 -15.98 15.97
N ARG A 375 -13.89 -16.07 14.99
CA ARG A 375 -14.13 -15.04 13.99
C ARG A 375 -15.63 -14.85 13.80
N TYR A 376 -16.01 -13.73 13.20
CA TYR A 376 -17.38 -13.50 12.79
C TYR A 376 -17.43 -13.28 11.29
N ALA A 377 -18.47 -13.83 10.67
CA ALA A 377 -18.59 -13.88 9.22
C ALA A 377 -20.00 -13.50 8.76
N VAL A 378 -20.06 -12.99 7.52
CA VAL A 378 -21.29 -12.67 6.79
C VAL A 378 -21.28 -13.51 5.52
N ASN A 379 -22.32 -14.33 5.30
CA ASN A 379 -22.38 -15.27 4.18
C ASN A 379 -21.08 -16.08 4.03
N SER A 380 -20.58 -16.58 5.15
CA SER A 380 -19.34 -17.39 5.29
C SER A 380 -18.03 -16.61 5.15
N VAL A 381 -18.06 -15.29 4.89
CA VAL A 381 -16.84 -14.47 4.79
C VAL A 381 -16.59 -13.68 6.06
N SER A 382 -15.45 -13.91 6.70
CA SER A 382 -14.93 -13.07 7.78
C SER A 382 -13.94 -12.07 7.21
N PHE A 383 -14.26 -10.78 7.32
CA PHE A 383 -13.48 -9.71 6.72
C PHE A 383 -12.08 -9.59 7.33
N ILE A 384 -11.09 -9.39 6.46
CA ILE A 384 -9.75 -8.96 6.83
C ILE A 384 -9.46 -7.58 6.22
N PRO A 385 -8.93 -6.61 6.99
CA PRO A 385 -8.47 -5.34 6.45
C PRO A 385 -7.33 -5.56 5.44
N ALA A 386 -7.26 -4.72 4.40
CA ALA A 386 -6.16 -4.71 3.43
C ALA A 386 -5.21 -3.53 3.69
N ASP A 387 -3.92 -3.71 3.39
CA ASP A 387 -2.87 -2.68 3.63
C ASP A 387 -3.11 -1.37 2.87
N THR A 388 -3.86 -1.43 1.77
CA THR A 388 -4.34 -0.27 1.01
C THR A 388 -5.85 -0.16 1.19
N PRO A 389 -6.41 0.98 1.60
CA PRO A 389 -7.85 1.20 1.62
C PRO A 389 -8.49 0.82 0.27
N LEU A 390 -9.57 0.05 0.32
CA LEU A 390 -10.29 -0.48 -0.84
C LEU A 390 -10.75 0.63 -1.79
N LYS A 391 -11.12 1.80 -1.25
CA LYS A 391 -11.46 2.96 -2.08
C LYS A 391 -10.27 3.48 -2.88
N LEU A 392 -9.09 3.58 -2.27
CA LEU A 392 -7.85 3.94 -2.96
C LEU A 392 -7.45 2.86 -3.97
N ALA A 393 -7.56 1.58 -3.59
CA ALA A 393 -7.25 0.48 -4.49
C ALA A 393 -8.18 0.42 -5.70
N ASP A 394 -9.48 0.66 -5.52
CA ASP A 394 -10.44 0.75 -6.62
C ASP A 394 -10.16 1.94 -7.52
N TYR A 395 -9.86 3.11 -6.94
CA TYR A 395 -9.57 4.32 -7.71
C TYR A 395 -8.28 4.20 -8.54
N PHE A 396 -7.19 3.78 -7.91
CA PHE A 396 -5.88 3.62 -8.56
C PHE A 396 -5.71 2.30 -9.31
N LYS A 397 -6.75 1.45 -9.34
CA LYS A 397 -6.76 0.13 -9.97
C LYS A 397 -5.57 -0.73 -9.49
N ILE A 398 -5.36 -0.75 -8.18
CA ILE A 398 -4.28 -1.53 -7.55
C ILE A 398 -4.74 -2.98 -7.49
N PRO A 399 -4.10 -3.90 -8.22
CA PRO A 399 -4.52 -5.28 -8.27
C PRO A 399 -4.19 -6.02 -6.98
N GLY A 400 -4.92 -7.10 -6.70
CA GLY A 400 -4.65 -8.01 -5.58
C GLY A 400 -5.09 -7.49 -4.21
N VAL A 401 -5.61 -6.26 -4.09
CA VAL A 401 -6.10 -5.72 -2.81
C VAL A 401 -7.44 -6.33 -2.42
N PHE A 402 -8.38 -6.44 -3.37
CA PHE A 402 -9.66 -7.10 -3.18
C PHE A 402 -10.17 -7.67 -4.51
N ASN A 403 -11.11 -8.62 -4.43
CA ASN A 403 -11.85 -9.14 -5.57
C ASN A 403 -13.30 -8.65 -5.50
N LEU A 404 -13.80 -8.11 -6.61
CA LEU A 404 -15.19 -7.70 -6.70
C LEU A 404 -16.11 -8.95 -6.77
N GLY A 405 -17.18 -8.98 -5.98
CA GLY A 405 -18.06 -10.15 -5.86
C GLY A 405 -17.50 -11.25 -4.95
N SER A 406 -16.54 -10.91 -4.09
CA SER A 406 -15.93 -11.83 -3.11
C SER A 406 -16.85 -12.27 -1.98
N ILE A 407 -18.02 -11.65 -1.87
CA ILE A 407 -19.12 -12.08 -1.00
C ILE A 407 -20.37 -12.24 -1.86
N GLN A 408 -21.12 -13.30 -1.61
CA GLN A 408 -22.31 -13.65 -2.38
C GLN A 408 -23.56 -12.97 -1.82
N ASP A 409 -24.57 -12.81 -2.67
CA ASP A 409 -25.87 -12.25 -2.30
C ASP A 409 -26.67 -13.13 -1.37
N TYR A 410 -26.35 -14.42 -1.33
CA TYR A 410 -27.08 -15.41 -0.57
C TYR A 410 -26.11 -16.19 0.33
N PRO A 411 -26.56 -16.63 1.51
CA PRO A 411 -25.77 -17.51 2.35
C PRO A 411 -25.39 -18.77 1.57
N THR A 412 -24.11 -19.10 1.53
CA THR A 412 -23.61 -20.26 0.76
C THR A 412 -23.76 -21.57 1.51
N GLY A 413 -24.02 -21.53 2.83
CA GLY A 413 -24.05 -22.71 3.71
C GLY A 413 -22.67 -23.34 3.96
N GLY A 414 -21.59 -22.80 3.37
CA GLY A 414 -20.22 -23.26 3.60
C GLY A 414 -19.64 -22.82 4.95
N GLY A 415 -18.53 -23.43 5.36
CA GLY A 415 -17.76 -23.00 6.54
C GLY A 415 -17.17 -21.59 6.38
N GLY A 416 -16.87 -20.94 7.50
CA GLY A 416 -16.31 -19.59 7.51
C GLY A 416 -14.86 -19.52 7.01
N TYR A 417 -14.50 -18.49 6.25
CA TYR A 417 -13.14 -18.23 5.78
C TYR A 417 -12.78 -16.74 5.78
N LEU A 418 -11.48 -16.42 5.71
CA LEU A 418 -10.99 -15.04 5.71
C LEU A 418 -10.91 -14.48 4.28
N GLN A 419 -11.44 -13.27 4.06
CA GLN A 419 -11.23 -12.55 2.81
C GLN A 419 -11.54 -11.05 2.95
N THR A 420 -10.87 -10.21 2.17
CA THR A 420 -11.27 -8.81 1.95
C THR A 420 -12.54 -8.76 1.09
N SER A 421 -13.71 -8.86 1.72
CA SER A 421 -15.01 -8.98 1.04
C SER A 421 -15.54 -7.65 0.48
N VAL A 422 -15.84 -7.66 -0.82
CA VAL A 422 -16.43 -6.56 -1.58
C VAL A 422 -17.55 -7.07 -2.48
N MET A 423 -18.77 -6.57 -2.27
CA MET A 423 -19.95 -6.85 -3.08
C MET A 423 -20.10 -5.79 -4.17
N ALA A 424 -20.36 -6.19 -5.41
CA ALA A 424 -20.68 -5.26 -6.49
C ALA A 424 -22.15 -4.85 -6.41
N ALA A 425 -22.45 -3.59 -6.72
CA ALA A 425 -23.81 -3.17 -7.02
C ALA A 425 -23.86 -1.98 -7.98
N ASP A 426 -24.99 -1.85 -8.68
CA ASP A 426 -25.19 -0.82 -9.69
C ASP A 426 -25.82 0.45 -9.08
N PHE A 427 -25.31 1.60 -9.49
CA PHE A 427 -25.89 2.89 -9.13
C PHE A 427 -27.36 2.98 -9.62
N ARG A 428 -28.24 3.44 -8.72
CA ARG A 428 -29.70 3.54 -8.87
C ARG A 428 -30.47 2.22 -8.91
N ALA A 429 -29.81 1.09 -8.67
CA ALA A 429 -30.55 -0.11 -8.33
C ALA A 429 -31.35 0.10 -7.03
N TYR A 430 -32.46 -0.62 -6.90
CA TYR A 430 -33.32 -0.58 -5.73
C TYR A 430 -33.36 -1.98 -5.13
N VAL A 431 -32.69 -2.18 -4.00
CA VAL A 431 -32.39 -3.53 -3.50
C VAL A 431 -33.19 -3.84 -2.24
N GLU A 432 -33.59 -5.09 -2.12
CA GLU A 432 -34.03 -5.67 -0.85
C GLU A 432 -32.80 -6.28 -0.17
N VAL A 433 -32.55 -5.92 1.08
CA VAL A 433 -31.57 -6.61 1.92
C VAL A 433 -32.32 -7.28 3.05
N VAL A 434 -32.00 -8.54 3.32
CA VAL A 434 -32.58 -9.34 4.39
C VAL A 434 -31.45 -9.79 5.27
N PHE A 435 -31.38 -9.25 6.49
CA PHE A 435 -30.48 -9.78 7.50
C PHE A 435 -31.14 -10.95 8.21
N GLU A 436 -30.43 -12.07 8.30
CA GLU A 436 -30.86 -13.29 8.97
C GLU A 436 -29.94 -13.58 10.13
N ASN A 437 -30.51 -13.71 11.32
CA ASN A 437 -29.76 -13.99 12.53
C ASN A 437 -30.10 -15.39 13.06
N PRO A 438 -29.32 -16.42 12.69
CA PRO A 438 -29.51 -17.77 13.20
C PRO A 438 -28.96 -17.96 14.62
N GLU A 439 -28.27 -16.96 15.18
CA GLU A 439 -27.65 -17.01 16.51
C GLU A 439 -28.65 -16.64 17.62
N ASP A 440 -28.23 -16.87 18.87
CA ASP A 440 -29.05 -16.65 20.07
C ASP A 440 -28.86 -15.24 20.67
N THR A 441 -28.08 -14.37 20.03
CA THR A 441 -27.82 -12.98 20.47
C THR A 441 -28.32 -11.97 19.45
N VAL A 442 -28.89 -10.85 19.90
CA VAL A 442 -29.30 -9.73 19.03
C VAL A 442 -28.09 -9.21 18.25
N GLN A 443 -28.27 -8.98 16.94
CA GLN A 443 -27.30 -8.27 16.11
C GLN A 443 -27.75 -6.83 15.89
N SER A 444 -26.79 -5.94 15.64
CA SER A 444 -27.05 -4.57 15.19
C SER A 444 -26.13 -4.27 14.02
N TRP A 445 -26.68 -3.69 12.96
CA TRP A 445 -25.98 -3.44 11.69
C TRP A 445 -26.08 -1.96 11.33
N HIS A 446 -25.03 -1.45 10.69
CA HIS A 446 -24.95 -0.13 10.10
C HIS A 446 -24.55 -0.23 8.63
N ILE A 447 -25.12 0.66 7.80
CA ILE A 447 -24.79 0.78 6.38
C ILE A 447 -24.29 2.21 6.14
N ASP A 448 -22.98 2.34 5.92
CA ASP A 448 -22.37 3.64 5.64
C ASP A 448 -22.92 4.22 4.33
N GLY A 449 -23.08 5.54 4.26
CA GLY A 449 -23.45 6.27 3.04
C GLY A 449 -24.90 6.10 2.57
N HIS A 450 -25.67 5.15 3.10
CA HIS A 450 -27.04 4.89 2.68
C HIS A 450 -28.05 5.01 3.83
N ILE A 451 -29.29 5.33 3.45
CA ILE A 451 -30.47 5.21 4.31
C ILE A 451 -31.38 4.15 3.69
N PHE A 452 -32.13 3.44 4.53
CA PHE A 452 -33.01 2.38 4.10
C PHE A 452 -34.33 2.41 4.86
N PHE A 453 -35.36 1.83 4.24
CA PHE A 453 -36.68 1.66 4.83
C PHE A 453 -36.78 0.27 5.44
N VAL A 454 -37.10 0.19 6.73
CA VAL A 454 -37.37 -1.09 7.39
C VAL A 454 -38.77 -1.55 7.01
N VAL A 455 -38.87 -2.62 6.22
CA VAL A 455 -40.15 -3.07 5.64
C VAL A 455 -40.72 -4.28 6.36
N GLY A 456 -39.91 -5.10 7.01
CA GLY A 456 -40.43 -6.26 7.74
C GLY A 456 -39.39 -6.82 8.71
N MET A 457 -39.87 -7.48 9.75
CA MET A 457 -39.07 -8.25 10.68
C MET A 457 -39.96 -9.29 11.34
N ASP A 458 -39.48 -10.51 11.54
CA ASP A 458 -40.22 -11.57 12.24
C ASP A 458 -39.29 -12.67 12.75
N GLY A 459 -39.82 -13.49 13.65
CA GLY A 459 -39.18 -14.73 14.08
C GLY A 459 -39.11 -15.78 12.96
N GLY A 460 -38.18 -16.72 13.10
CA GLY A 460 -37.99 -17.82 12.17
C GLY A 460 -37.08 -17.47 10.99
N GLN A 461 -37.27 -18.18 9.88
CA GLN A 461 -36.49 -17.99 8.64
C GLN A 461 -37.26 -17.13 7.66
N TRP A 462 -36.56 -16.24 6.97
CA TRP A 462 -37.18 -15.44 5.92
C TRP A 462 -37.51 -16.31 4.70
N SER A 463 -38.63 -16.01 4.04
CA SER A 463 -38.99 -16.61 2.76
C SER A 463 -39.59 -15.56 1.83
N ALA A 464 -39.73 -15.88 0.55
CA ALA A 464 -40.36 -14.97 -0.40
C ALA A 464 -41.82 -14.61 -0.02
N ALA A 465 -42.52 -15.49 0.69
CA ALA A 465 -43.87 -15.26 1.19
C ALA A 465 -43.92 -14.21 2.33
N SER A 466 -42.80 -14.01 3.05
CA SER A 466 -42.69 -12.99 4.10
C SER A 466 -43.00 -11.58 3.62
N ARG A 467 -42.86 -11.32 2.31
CA ARG A 467 -43.19 -10.03 1.67
C ARG A 467 -44.66 -9.64 1.80
N LEU A 468 -45.57 -10.62 2.00
CA LEU A 468 -46.99 -10.34 2.23
C LEU A 468 -47.24 -9.53 3.51
N ASN A 469 -46.31 -9.59 4.47
CA ASN A 469 -46.41 -8.89 5.74
C ASN A 469 -45.57 -7.60 5.78
N TYR A 470 -45.00 -7.17 4.64
CA TYR A 470 -44.17 -5.97 4.62
C TYR A 470 -45.00 -4.70 4.79
N ASN A 471 -44.50 -3.79 5.63
CA ASN A 471 -44.95 -2.41 5.68
C ASN A 471 -44.33 -1.61 4.53
N LEU A 472 -45.09 -1.49 3.44
CA LEU A 472 -44.71 -0.76 2.23
C LEU A 472 -45.25 0.68 2.20
N ARG A 473 -45.83 1.17 3.30
CA ARG A 473 -46.45 2.50 3.36
C ARG A 473 -45.69 3.50 4.22
N ASP A 474 -45.44 3.15 5.48
CA ASP A 474 -44.89 4.06 6.51
C ASP A 474 -43.78 3.42 7.35
N GLY A 475 -43.04 2.48 6.75
CA GLY A 475 -41.82 1.90 7.29
C GLY A 475 -40.78 2.98 7.58
N ILE A 476 -40.12 2.85 8.73
CA ILE A 476 -39.18 3.87 9.22
C ILE A 476 -37.90 3.89 8.36
N SER A 477 -37.52 5.08 7.89
CA SER A 477 -36.24 5.35 7.23
C SER A 477 -35.11 5.56 8.25
N ARG A 478 -33.99 4.86 8.12
CA ARG A 478 -32.85 4.94 9.06
C ARG A 478 -31.54 4.35 8.49
N CYS A 479 -30.46 4.36 9.28
CA CYS A 479 -29.13 3.85 8.88
C CYS A 479 -28.60 2.70 9.75
N THR A 480 -29.23 2.42 10.90
CA THR A 480 -28.95 1.22 11.70
C THR A 480 -30.17 0.34 11.89
N ILE A 481 -29.94 -0.96 12.07
CA ILE A 481 -31.01 -1.94 12.25
C ILE A 481 -30.60 -3.07 13.17
N GLN A 482 -31.51 -3.49 14.04
CA GLN A 482 -31.36 -4.67 14.87
C GLN A 482 -31.95 -5.92 14.21
N VAL A 483 -31.40 -7.08 14.53
CA VAL A 483 -31.90 -8.39 14.09
C VAL A 483 -31.95 -9.29 15.31
N TYR A 484 -33.17 -9.64 15.74
CA TYR A 484 -33.39 -10.44 16.95
C TYR A 484 -32.85 -11.86 16.80
N PRO A 485 -32.60 -12.59 17.92
CA PRO A 485 -32.23 -14.01 17.88
C PRO A 485 -33.22 -14.84 17.07
N ARG A 486 -32.73 -15.82 16.30
CA ARG A 486 -33.55 -16.74 15.47
C ARG A 486 -34.60 -16.04 14.61
N SER A 487 -34.24 -14.90 14.05
CA SER A 487 -35.18 -13.98 13.39
C SER A 487 -34.54 -13.34 12.15
N TRP A 488 -35.34 -12.61 11.38
CA TRP A 488 -34.89 -11.87 10.22
C TRP A 488 -35.39 -10.42 10.24
N THR A 489 -34.72 -9.54 9.51
CA THR A 489 -35.18 -8.16 9.25
C THR A 489 -34.88 -7.78 7.81
N ALA A 490 -35.90 -7.33 7.10
CA ALA A 490 -35.86 -6.95 5.71
C ALA A 490 -35.96 -5.43 5.55
N LEU A 491 -35.17 -4.90 4.61
CA LEU A 491 -35.10 -3.49 4.29
C LEU A 491 -35.09 -3.26 2.79
N TYR A 492 -35.70 -2.16 2.38
CA TYR A 492 -35.61 -1.64 1.01
C TYR A 492 -34.66 -0.45 0.98
N MET A 493 -33.68 -0.52 0.08
CA MET A 493 -32.58 0.44 0.03
C MET A 493 -32.34 0.93 -1.40
N PRO A 494 -32.48 2.24 -1.66
CA PRO A 494 -32.02 2.82 -2.91
C PRO A 494 -30.48 2.93 -2.93
N LEU A 495 -29.85 2.41 -3.98
CA LEU A 495 -28.41 2.58 -4.22
C LEU A 495 -28.14 3.91 -4.93
N ASP A 496 -28.49 5.01 -4.25
CA ASP A 496 -28.45 6.37 -4.78
C ASP A 496 -27.13 7.12 -4.47
N ASN A 497 -26.11 6.41 -4.01
CA ASN A 497 -24.84 6.98 -3.57
C ASN A 497 -23.66 6.14 -4.07
N VAL A 498 -22.96 6.63 -5.10
CA VAL A 498 -21.79 5.94 -5.68
C VAL A 498 -20.63 5.98 -4.70
N GLY A 499 -19.90 4.87 -4.60
CA GLY A 499 -18.72 4.79 -3.75
C GLY A 499 -18.39 3.39 -3.28
N MET A 500 -17.45 3.34 -2.35
CA MET A 500 -17.12 2.13 -1.58
C MET A 500 -17.66 2.36 -0.17
N TRP A 501 -18.65 1.56 0.26
CA TRP A 501 -19.36 1.79 1.52
C TRP A 501 -19.28 0.58 2.43
N ASN A 502 -19.01 0.78 3.71
CA ASN A 502 -18.93 -0.32 4.67
C ASN A 502 -20.32 -0.75 5.15
N ILE A 503 -20.55 -2.06 5.18
CA ILE A 503 -21.71 -2.69 5.83
C ILE A 503 -21.17 -3.52 6.97
N ARG A 504 -21.50 -3.15 8.21
CA ARG A 504 -20.83 -3.69 9.40
C ARG A 504 -21.75 -3.87 10.58
N SER A 505 -21.34 -4.75 11.48
CA SER A 505 -21.90 -4.85 12.82
C SER A 505 -21.60 -3.57 13.62
N GLU A 506 -22.57 -3.12 14.41
CA GLU A 506 -22.35 -2.11 15.47
C GLU A 506 -21.85 -2.75 16.78
N ASN A 507 -21.84 -4.09 16.87
CA ASN A 507 -21.08 -4.76 17.91
C ASN A 507 -19.60 -4.73 17.55
N TRP A 508 -18.83 -3.93 18.30
CA TRP A 508 -17.45 -3.58 17.94
C TRP A 508 -16.51 -4.78 17.94
N ALA A 509 -16.69 -5.70 18.89
CA ALA A 509 -15.93 -6.95 18.94
C ALA A 509 -16.18 -7.81 17.69
N ARG A 510 -17.45 -7.91 17.26
CA ARG A 510 -17.81 -8.67 16.07
C ARG A 510 -17.28 -8.03 14.80
N GLN A 511 -17.40 -6.70 14.67
CA GLN A 511 -16.82 -5.95 13.54
C GLN A 511 -15.30 -6.16 13.46
N TYR A 512 -14.58 -5.98 14.57
CA TYR A 512 -13.13 -6.13 14.66
C TYR A 512 -12.68 -7.53 14.23
N LEU A 513 -13.45 -8.55 14.62
CA LEU A 513 -13.21 -9.95 14.26
C LEU A 513 -13.83 -10.38 12.92
N GLY A 514 -14.26 -9.43 12.09
CA GLY A 514 -14.55 -9.64 10.66
C GLY A 514 -16.03 -9.61 10.25
N GLN A 515 -16.97 -9.26 11.14
CA GLN A 515 -18.40 -9.14 10.80
C GLN A 515 -18.71 -7.84 10.04
N GLN A 516 -18.17 -7.73 8.83
CA GLN A 516 -18.35 -6.60 7.94
C GLN A 516 -18.01 -6.99 6.51
N PHE A 517 -18.35 -6.14 5.55
CA PHE A 517 -17.88 -6.19 4.16
C PHE A 517 -18.07 -4.81 3.52
N TYR A 518 -17.60 -4.63 2.29
CA TYR A 518 -17.83 -3.38 1.56
C TYR A 518 -18.76 -3.58 0.38
N LEU A 519 -19.65 -2.62 0.16
CA LEU A 519 -20.49 -2.50 -1.03
C LEU A 519 -19.86 -1.49 -1.98
N ARG A 520 -19.47 -1.95 -3.16
CA ARG A 520 -18.98 -1.10 -4.25
C ARG A 520 -20.15 -0.74 -5.16
N VAL A 521 -20.71 0.45 -4.95
CA VAL A 521 -21.77 1.02 -5.81
C VAL A 521 -21.12 1.72 -6.98
N TYR A 522 -21.32 1.19 -8.19
CA TYR A 522 -20.64 1.65 -9.40
C TYR A 522 -21.59 2.40 -10.34
N SER A 523 -21.13 3.53 -10.88
CA SER A 523 -21.74 4.18 -12.04
C SER A 523 -20.82 3.98 -13.26
N PRO A 524 -21.35 3.59 -14.43
CA PRO A 524 -20.57 3.53 -15.66
C PRO A 524 -20.11 4.92 -16.13
N VAL A 525 -20.72 5.98 -15.61
CA VAL A 525 -20.40 7.37 -15.94
C VAL A 525 -19.48 7.90 -14.85
N ASN A 526 -18.17 7.97 -15.11
CA ASN A 526 -17.21 8.61 -14.21
C ASN A 526 -17.44 10.13 -14.17
N SER A 527 -18.41 10.61 -13.38
CA SER A 527 -18.82 12.02 -13.31
C SER A 527 -18.85 12.55 -11.88
N TRP A 528 -18.45 13.82 -11.72
CA TRP A 528 -18.54 14.56 -10.45
C TRP A 528 -19.98 14.71 -9.94
N ARG A 529 -20.98 14.45 -10.78
CA ARG A 529 -22.39 14.39 -10.37
C ARG A 529 -22.68 13.18 -9.49
N ASP A 530 -22.03 12.05 -9.78
CA ASP A 530 -22.31 10.76 -9.18
C ASP A 530 -21.42 10.50 -7.97
N GLU A 531 -20.12 10.83 -8.07
CA GLU A 531 -19.16 10.77 -6.95
C GLU A 531 -18.16 11.94 -7.04
N TYR A 532 -17.81 12.53 -5.90
CA TYR A 532 -16.77 13.55 -5.84
C TYR A 532 -15.39 12.97 -6.19
N PRO A 533 -14.51 13.78 -6.82
CA PRO A 533 -13.13 13.37 -7.03
C PRO A 533 -12.43 13.14 -5.69
N ILE A 534 -11.32 12.41 -5.74
CA ILE A 534 -10.43 12.26 -4.57
C ILE A 534 -10.09 13.65 -3.99
N PRO A 535 -10.25 13.88 -2.67
CA PRO A 535 -9.93 15.16 -2.05
C PRO A 535 -8.46 15.56 -2.26
N ILE A 536 -8.21 16.85 -2.45
CA ILE A 536 -6.84 17.39 -2.69
C ILE A 536 -5.88 17.08 -1.53
N GLY A 537 -6.40 16.94 -0.31
CA GLY A 537 -5.65 16.54 0.89
C GLY A 537 -5.86 15.09 1.31
N ALA A 538 -6.35 14.22 0.42
CA ALA A 538 -6.53 12.81 0.75
C ALA A 538 -5.18 12.18 1.14
N LEU A 539 -5.14 11.59 2.33
CA LEU A 539 -3.98 10.80 2.75
C LEU A 539 -3.87 9.57 1.83
N LEU A 540 -2.67 9.33 1.31
CA LEU A 540 -2.35 8.15 0.50
C LEU A 540 -1.50 7.20 1.33
N CYS A 541 -1.92 5.94 1.38
CA CYS A 541 -1.28 4.86 2.15
C CYS A 541 -1.49 3.53 1.41
N GLY A 542 -0.75 2.50 1.80
CA GLY A 542 -0.45 1.34 0.95
C GLY A 542 0.90 1.53 0.24
N HIS A 543 1.65 0.45 -0.04
CA HIS A 543 3.10 0.55 -0.30
C HIS A 543 3.51 0.74 -1.79
N PRO A 544 4.12 1.89 -2.15
CA PRO A 544 5.13 2.03 -3.21
C PRO A 544 6.56 2.13 -2.63
N TYR A 545 6.76 1.81 -1.35
CA TYR A 545 8.07 1.81 -0.68
C TYR A 545 8.37 0.44 -0.07
N ARG A 546 9.56 -0.09 -0.35
CA ARG A 546 10.11 -1.32 0.24
C ARG A 546 11.32 -0.96 1.09
N PHE A 547 11.34 -1.41 2.33
CA PHE A 547 12.41 -1.11 3.29
C PHE A 547 13.25 -2.36 3.55
N TYR A 548 14.56 -2.19 3.52
CA TYR A 548 15.54 -3.23 3.80
C TYR A 548 16.60 -2.70 4.79
N ALA A 549 16.95 -3.51 5.78
CA ALA A 549 18.07 -3.27 6.67
C ALA A 549 19.09 -4.38 6.49
N TRP A 550 20.30 -4.01 6.09
CA TRP A 550 21.37 -4.93 5.72
C TRP A 550 22.57 -4.75 6.65
N ASN A 551 22.85 -5.77 7.44
CA ASN A 551 24.08 -5.89 8.21
C ASN A 551 25.12 -6.61 7.37
N VAL A 552 26.18 -5.89 6.98
CA VAL A 552 27.30 -6.42 6.21
C VAL A 552 28.41 -6.84 7.16
N THR A 553 28.76 -8.12 7.17
CA THR A 553 29.72 -8.71 8.11
C THR A 553 30.65 -9.69 7.41
N TYR A 554 31.85 -9.88 7.95
CA TYR A 554 32.64 -11.06 7.64
C TYR A 554 32.06 -12.31 8.31
N GLY A 555 32.12 -13.45 7.62
CA GLY A 555 31.72 -14.74 8.16
C GLY A 555 32.32 -15.91 7.39
N ASP A 556 32.16 -17.11 7.94
CA ASP A 556 32.67 -18.34 7.33
C ASP A 556 31.77 -18.81 6.18
N ILE A 557 32.34 -19.04 5.01
CA ILE A 557 31.67 -19.62 3.83
C ILE A 557 32.43 -20.85 3.30
N TYR A 558 31.73 -21.74 2.59
CA TYR A 558 32.28 -23.00 2.06
C TYR A 558 31.95 -23.24 0.57
N PRO A 559 32.19 -22.26 -0.32
CA PRO A 559 31.72 -22.30 -1.70
C PRO A 559 32.24 -23.50 -2.50
N LEU A 560 33.51 -23.88 -2.32
CA LEU A 560 34.14 -25.04 -2.96
C LEU A 560 34.53 -26.13 -1.95
N GLY A 561 33.77 -26.25 -0.85
CA GLY A 561 34.03 -27.22 0.22
C GLY A 561 35.23 -26.89 1.12
N VAL A 562 35.88 -25.75 0.90
CA VAL A 562 36.98 -25.23 1.73
C VAL A 562 36.49 -24.00 2.49
N LYS A 563 36.83 -23.91 3.78
CA LYS A 563 36.51 -22.78 4.63
C LYS A 563 37.21 -21.51 4.11
N GLN A 564 36.45 -20.45 3.86
CA GLN A 564 36.96 -19.13 3.50
C GLN A 564 36.23 -18.05 4.30
N GLN A 565 36.88 -16.91 4.51
CA GLN A 565 36.21 -15.72 5.02
C GLN A 565 35.49 -15.02 3.85
N GLY A 566 34.18 -14.80 3.99
CA GLY A 566 33.34 -14.16 2.99
C GLY A 566 32.54 -12.99 3.55
N ILE A 567 32.05 -12.13 2.66
CA ILE A 567 31.16 -11.03 2.99
C ILE A 567 29.71 -11.56 2.96
N LEU A 568 29.07 -11.50 4.12
CA LEU A 568 27.67 -11.86 4.32
C LEU A 568 26.80 -10.63 4.43
N ILE A 569 25.59 -10.70 3.88
CA ILE A 569 24.55 -9.70 4.12
C ILE A 569 23.45 -10.37 4.94
N ASN A 570 23.19 -9.87 6.14
CA ASN A 570 22.26 -10.48 7.09
C ASN A 570 22.59 -11.96 7.37
N GLY A 571 23.88 -12.30 7.42
CA GLY A 571 24.35 -13.66 7.65
C GLY A 571 24.19 -14.61 6.46
N GLN A 572 23.84 -14.11 5.26
CA GLN A 572 23.60 -14.93 4.07
C GLN A 572 24.69 -14.75 3.01
N PHE A 573 25.04 -15.86 2.34
CA PHE A 573 25.80 -15.91 1.10
C PHE A 573 25.18 -16.97 0.17
N PRO A 574 24.72 -16.59 -1.06
CA PRO A 574 24.58 -15.22 -1.56
C PRO A 574 23.69 -14.34 -0.67
N GLY A 575 23.77 -13.02 -0.86
CA GLY A 575 22.96 -12.06 -0.12
C GLY A 575 21.45 -12.20 -0.42
N PRO A 576 20.59 -11.64 0.44
CA PRO A 576 19.14 -11.78 0.32
C PRO A 576 18.61 -11.17 -0.99
N PRO A 577 17.63 -11.80 -1.66
CA PRO A 577 17.05 -11.26 -2.88
C PRO A 577 16.19 -10.01 -2.61
N ILE A 578 16.27 -9.00 -3.48
CA ILE A 578 15.31 -7.91 -3.53
C ILE A 578 14.16 -8.31 -4.46
N GLN A 579 12.94 -8.28 -3.94
CA GLN A 579 11.72 -8.53 -4.71
C GLN A 579 10.87 -7.26 -4.72
N CYS A 580 10.62 -6.69 -5.90
CA CYS A 580 9.81 -5.48 -6.03
C CYS A 580 8.99 -5.46 -7.33
N VAL A 581 8.06 -4.52 -7.42
CA VAL A 581 7.27 -4.28 -8.63
C VAL A 581 7.59 -2.93 -9.25
N THR A 582 7.35 -2.77 -10.55
CA THR A 582 7.46 -1.48 -11.26
C THR A 582 6.72 -0.37 -10.49
N ASN A 583 7.40 0.75 -10.29
CA ASN A 583 7.08 1.95 -9.50
C ASN A 583 7.34 1.86 -7.99
N ASP A 584 7.86 0.75 -7.48
CA ASP A 584 8.39 0.72 -6.11
C ASP A 584 9.60 1.67 -5.96
N ASN A 585 9.78 2.18 -4.75
CA ASN A 585 10.98 2.84 -4.28
C ASN A 585 11.62 1.92 -3.22
N LEU A 586 12.91 1.67 -3.34
CA LEU A 586 13.66 0.80 -2.45
C LEU A 586 14.48 1.65 -1.49
N ILE A 587 14.27 1.47 -0.19
CA ILE A 587 15.00 2.14 0.87
C ILE A 587 15.86 1.10 1.57
N ILE A 588 17.17 1.13 1.33
CA ILE A 588 18.09 0.07 1.75
C ILE A 588 19.14 0.69 2.68
N ASN A 589 19.02 0.43 3.98
CA ASN A 589 19.98 0.89 4.98
C ASN A 589 21.08 -0.15 5.17
N VAL A 590 22.29 0.18 4.76
CA VAL A 590 23.46 -0.71 4.77
C VAL A 590 24.34 -0.33 5.96
N PHE A 591 24.42 -1.22 6.95
CA PHE A 591 25.33 -1.12 8.08
C PHE A 591 26.62 -1.86 7.74
N ASN A 592 27.73 -1.12 7.66
CA ASN A 592 29.05 -1.69 7.45
C ASN A 592 29.66 -2.13 8.79
N ASN A 593 29.62 -3.43 9.07
CA ASN A 593 30.28 -4.04 10.22
C ASN A 593 31.57 -4.79 9.82
N LEU A 594 32.11 -4.51 8.63
CA LEU A 594 33.45 -4.92 8.26
C LEU A 594 34.47 -4.02 8.96
N ASP A 595 35.72 -4.46 9.02
CA ASP A 595 36.87 -3.69 9.50
C ASP A 595 37.49 -2.77 8.42
N GLU A 596 36.82 -2.65 7.27
CA GLU A 596 37.24 -1.83 6.13
C GLU A 596 36.07 -1.08 5.47
N PRO A 597 36.32 -0.02 4.69
CA PRO A 597 35.27 0.74 4.02
C PRO A 597 34.51 -0.10 3.00
N PHE A 598 33.20 0.17 2.82
CA PHE A 598 32.34 -0.66 1.98
C PHE A 598 31.46 0.18 1.03
N LEU A 599 31.20 -0.34 -0.16
CA LEU A 599 30.22 0.19 -1.12
C LEU A 599 29.50 -0.96 -1.82
N ILE A 600 28.23 -0.73 -2.17
CA ILE A 600 27.39 -1.68 -2.91
C ILE A 600 26.82 -1.01 -4.15
N SER A 601 26.86 -1.68 -5.29
CA SER A 601 26.37 -1.19 -6.58
C SER A 601 25.23 -2.07 -7.12
N TRP A 602 24.40 -1.50 -7.99
CA TRP A 602 23.10 -2.03 -8.44
C TRP A 602 23.10 -2.30 -9.94
N ASN A 603 23.72 -3.41 -10.36
CA ASN A 603 23.97 -3.70 -11.77
C ASN A 603 22.70 -3.69 -12.63
N GLY A 604 22.55 -2.68 -13.50
CA GLY A 604 21.44 -2.55 -14.45
C GLY A 604 20.21 -1.78 -13.96
N VAL A 605 20.20 -1.36 -12.69
CA VAL A 605 19.19 -0.42 -12.17
C VAL A 605 19.50 0.98 -12.69
N GLU A 606 18.53 1.62 -13.35
CA GLU A 606 18.74 2.90 -14.06
C GLU A 606 18.97 4.08 -13.12
N GLN A 607 18.53 3.99 -11.86
CA GLN A 607 18.71 5.05 -10.85
C GLN A 607 18.36 6.45 -11.40
N ARG A 608 17.20 6.56 -12.06
CA ARG A 608 16.84 7.73 -12.85
C ARG A 608 16.98 9.03 -12.06
N ARG A 609 17.74 9.95 -12.62
CA ARG A 609 18.06 11.28 -12.09
C ARG A 609 18.84 11.21 -10.79
N ASN A 610 19.48 10.10 -10.44
CA ASN A 610 20.03 9.93 -9.09
C ASN A 610 21.34 9.15 -9.07
N SER A 611 22.37 9.73 -9.70
CA SER A 611 23.75 9.21 -9.65
C SER A 611 24.35 9.16 -8.24
N TRP A 612 23.72 9.78 -7.24
CA TRP A 612 24.11 9.69 -5.83
C TRP A 612 23.89 8.32 -5.19
N GLN A 613 23.17 7.42 -5.86
CA GLN A 613 22.83 6.09 -5.33
C GLN A 613 23.62 4.96 -5.99
N ASP A 614 24.58 5.33 -6.84
CA ASP A 614 25.23 4.42 -7.79
C ASP A 614 26.16 3.42 -7.10
N GLY A 615 26.79 3.87 -6.01
CA GLY A 615 27.49 3.01 -5.09
C GLY A 615 28.77 2.45 -5.69
N VAL A 616 29.47 3.25 -6.51
CA VAL A 616 30.84 3.02 -6.93
C VAL A 616 31.74 4.15 -6.45
N TYR A 617 33.04 3.91 -6.42
CA TYR A 617 34.00 4.84 -5.80
C TYR A 617 34.01 6.24 -6.43
N GLY A 618 33.74 6.38 -7.73
CA GLY A 618 33.70 7.69 -8.39
C GLY A 618 32.42 8.49 -8.15
N THR A 619 31.35 7.87 -7.62
CA THR A 619 30.06 8.54 -7.35
C THR A 619 29.78 8.70 -5.86
N ASN A 620 30.26 7.77 -5.03
CA ASN A 620 29.98 7.72 -3.60
C ASN A 620 31.25 7.64 -2.75
N CYS A 621 31.25 8.33 -1.62
CA CYS A 621 32.21 8.06 -0.55
C CYS A 621 31.93 6.69 0.08
N PRO A 622 32.97 5.84 0.28
CA PRO A 622 32.81 4.57 0.97
C PRO A 622 32.21 4.70 2.38
N ILE A 623 31.36 3.75 2.75
CA ILE A 623 30.77 3.66 4.09
C ILE A 623 31.88 3.22 5.07
N PRO A 624 32.28 4.03 6.06
CA PRO A 624 33.34 3.64 6.98
C PRO A 624 32.93 2.45 7.88
N PRO A 625 33.89 1.71 8.44
CA PRO A 625 33.63 0.70 9.47
C PRO A 625 32.78 1.23 10.61
N GLY A 626 31.79 0.44 11.04
CA GLY A 626 30.85 0.79 12.12
C GLY A 626 29.86 1.92 11.78
N LYS A 627 29.79 2.34 10.51
CA LYS A 627 28.84 3.35 10.01
C LYS A 627 27.83 2.71 9.08
N ASN A 628 26.83 3.50 8.70
CA ASN A 628 25.81 3.10 7.76
C ASN A 628 25.53 4.16 6.71
N PHE A 629 24.91 3.72 5.62
CA PHE A 629 24.38 4.60 4.58
C PHE A 629 23.08 4.01 4.03
N THR A 630 22.11 4.87 3.78
CA THR A 630 20.81 4.48 3.23
C THR A 630 20.74 4.85 1.76
N TYR A 631 20.63 3.83 0.92
CA TYR A 631 20.36 3.97 -0.50
C TYR A 631 18.86 4.14 -0.74
N VAL A 632 18.49 5.09 -1.60
CA VAL A 632 17.12 5.39 -2.00
C VAL A 632 16.99 5.22 -3.51
N LEU A 633 16.61 4.02 -3.93
CA LEU A 633 16.50 3.65 -5.34
C LEU A 633 15.07 3.80 -5.81
N GLN A 634 14.88 4.26 -7.03
CA GLN A 634 13.58 4.28 -7.68
C GLN A 634 13.62 3.38 -8.92
N VAL A 635 12.86 2.28 -8.91
CA VAL A 635 12.78 1.39 -10.08
C VAL A 635 11.82 1.91 -11.15
N LYS A 636 10.90 2.82 -10.79
CA LYS A 636 9.98 3.53 -11.71
C LYS A 636 9.41 2.61 -12.79
N ASP A 637 9.79 2.79 -14.05
CA ASP A 637 9.41 2.03 -15.23
C ASP A 637 10.50 1.01 -15.62
N GLN A 638 11.10 0.32 -14.66
CA GLN A 638 11.91 -0.86 -14.92
C GLN A 638 11.15 -2.14 -14.57
N ILE A 639 11.49 -3.20 -15.29
CA ILE A 639 11.11 -4.61 -15.06
C ILE A 639 12.35 -5.44 -15.35
N GLY A 640 12.39 -6.71 -14.92
CA GLY A 640 13.43 -7.65 -15.33
C GLY A 640 14.21 -8.25 -14.18
N SER A 641 15.38 -8.78 -14.53
CA SER A 641 16.28 -9.50 -13.62
C SER A 641 17.64 -8.80 -13.57
N PHE A 642 18.08 -8.46 -12.37
CA PHE A 642 19.29 -7.69 -12.07
C PHE A 642 19.98 -8.26 -10.82
N TYR A 643 21.09 -7.69 -10.41
CA TYR A 643 21.80 -8.10 -9.19
C TYR A 643 22.55 -6.92 -8.57
N TYR A 644 22.88 -7.04 -7.29
CA TYR A 644 23.77 -6.11 -6.58
C TYR A 644 25.08 -6.80 -6.20
N PHE A 645 26.14 -6.03 -5.99
CA PHE A 645 27.44 -6.56 -5.58
C PHE A 645 28.32 -5.49 -4.88
N PRO A 646 29.30 -5.90 -4.06
CA PRO A 646 30.28 -4.98 -3.47
C PRO A 646 31.24 -4.42 -4.54
N SER A 647 31.40 -3.09 -4.59
CA SER A 647 32.13 -2.42 -5.68
C SER A 647 33.52 -1.91 -5.29
N LEU A 648 33.92 -2.04 -4.02
CA LEU A 648 35.20 -1.53 -3.51
C LEU A 648 36.23 -2.65 -3.33
N ALA A 649 37.52 -2.30 -3.35
CA ALA A 649 38.64 -3.11 -2.84
C ALA A 649 38.65 -4.61 -3.24
N PHE A 650 38.13 -4.93 -4.43
CA PHE A 650 37.98 -6.31 -4.92
C PHE A 650 37.03 -7.20 -4.08
N HIS A 651 36.20 -6.60 -3.21
CA HIS A 651 35.23 -7.26 -2.31
C HIS A 651 34.27 -8.21 -3.00
N LYS A 652 33.92 -7.97 -4.26
CA LYS A 652 33.11 -8.89 -5.08
C LYS A 652 33.67 -10.32 -5.07
N ALA A 653 34.99 -10.49 -4.94
CA ALA A 653 35.65 -11.79 -4.84
C ALA A 653 35.39 -12.55 -3.53
N ALA A 654 34.97 -11.83 -2.48
CA ALA A 654 34.60 -12.40 -1.18
C ALA A 654 33.08 -12.64 -1.03
N GLY A 655 32.29 -12.40 -2.08
CA GLY A 655 30.84 -12.56 -2.06
C GLY A 655 30.08 -11.23 -1.93
N GLY A 656 29.10 -11.16 -1.01
CA GLY A 656 28.26 -9.98 -0.80
C GLY A 656 27.32 -9.62 -1.97
N PHE A 657 27.19 -10.47 -2.98
CA PHE A 657 26.27 -10.27 -4.11
C PHE A 657 24.92 -10.95 -3.90
N GLY A 658 23.86 -10.44 -4.52
CA GLY A 658 22.51 -11.00 -4.44
C GLY A 658 21.62 -10.51 -5.59
N SER A 659 20.45 -11.13 -5.76
CA SER A 659 19.56 -10.82 -6.90
C SER A 659 18.62 -9.64 -6.65
N ILE A 660 18.23 -8.96 -7.72
CA ILE A 660 17.19 -7.94 -7.75
C ILE A 660 16.17 -8.34 -8.82
N ASN A 661 14.95 -8.62 -8.41
CA ASN A 661 13.88 -9.07 -9.28
C ASN A 661 12.77 -8.02 -9.31
N ILE A 662 12.57 -7.40 -10.47
CA ILE A 662 11.56 -6.36 -10.68
C ILE A 662 10.43 -6.93 -11.53
N ALA A 663 9.26 -7.15 -10.93
CA ALA A 663 8.08 -7.67 -11.60
C ALA A 663 7.21 -6.55 -12.20
N SER A 664 6.54 -6.84 -13.32
CA SER A 664 5.53 -5.94 -13.89
C SER A 664 4.32 -5.79 -12.95
N ARG A 665 3.71 -4.59 -12.89
CA ARG A 665 2.40 -4.43 -12.22
C ARG A 665 1.38 -5.33 -12.91
N SER A 666 0.46 -5.96 -12.17
CA SER A 666 -0.43 -6.95 -12.79
C SER A 666 -1.44 -6.39 -13.80
N VAL A 667 -1.64 -5.06 -13.85
CA VAL A 667 -2.42 -4.39 -14.91
C VAL A 667 -1.67 -4.32 -16.25
N ILE A 668 -0.39 -4.69 -16.26
CA ILE A 668 0.49 -4.72 -17.42
C ILE A 668 0.70 -6.18 -17.81
N PRO A 669 0.21 -6.61 -18.99
CA PRO A 669 0.37 -8.00 -19.42
C PRO A 669 1.83 -8.29 -19.75
N VAL A 670 2.30 -9.49 -19.37
CA VAL A 670 3.58 -10.04 -19.82
C VAL A 670 3.34 -10.95 -21.05
N PRO A 671 4.30 -11.06 -21.99
CA PRO A 671 4.10 -11.76 -23.26
C PRO A 671 4.24 -13.30 -23.15
N PHE A 672 4.03 -13.86 -21.97
CA PHE A 672 4.05 -15.30 -21.71
C PHE A 672 3.07 -15.65 -20.59
N PRO A 673 2.58 -16.90 -20.52
CA PRO A 673 1.73 -17.36 -19.42
C PRO A 673 2.44 -17.24 -18.06
N SER A 674 1.67 -17.02 -16.99
CA SER A 674 2.22 -17.01 -15.63
C SER A 674 2.87 -18.36 -15.30
N PRO A 675 4.16 -18.39 -14.91
CA PRO A 675 4.85 -19.62 -14.55
C PRO A 675 4.33 -20.17 -13.20
N ALA A 676 4.53 -21.47 -12.97
CA ALA A 676 4.19 -22.15 -11.72
C ALA A 676 5.08 -21.73 -10.54
N GLY A 677 6.27 -21.20 -10.83
CA GLY A 677 7.20 -20.65 -9.86
C GLY A 677 8.39 -19.98 -10.55
N GLU A 678 9.19 -19.24 -9.78
CA GLU A 678 10.40 -18.57 -10.26
C GLU A 678 11.62 -18.92 -9.40
N PHE A 679 12.79 -19.07 -10.03
CA PHE A 679 14.07 -19.28 -9.35
C PHE A 679 15.08 -18.21 -9.78
N SER A 680 15.90 -17.74 -8.83
CA SER A 680 17.09 -16.93 -9.12
C SER A 680 18.33 -17.82 -9.13
N ILE A 681 19.18 -17.65 -10.15
CA ILE A 681 20.45 -18.34 -10.33
C ILE A 681 21.55 -17.29 -10.44
N LEU A 682 22.37 -17.17 -9.41
CA LEU A 682 23.60 -16.38 -9.42
C LEU A 682 24.76 -17.33 -9.67
N THR A 683 25.47 -17.14 -10.77
CA THR A 683 26.56 -18.03 -11.17
C THR A 683 27.78 -17.26 -11.65
N GLY A 684 28.97 -17.84 -11.53
CA GLY A 684 30.22 -17.22 -11.94
C GLY A 684 31.45 -17.96 -11.43
N ASP A 685 32.63 -17.51 -11.88
CA ASP A 685 33.92 -17.99 -11.37
C ASP A 685 34.17 -17.64 -9.90
N TRP A 686 34.94 -18.50 -9.25
CA TRP A 686 35.31 -18.37 -7.84
C TRP A 686 36.78 -18.74 -7.59
N PHE A 687 37.38 -18.04 -6.64
CA PHE A 687 38.77 -18.18 -6.23
C PHE A 687 38.83 -18.65 -4.77
N LYS A 688 39.73 -19.59 -4.46
CA LYS A 688 39.99 -20.03 -3.08
C LYS A 688 40.84 -19.03 -2.29
N GLN A 689 41.61 -18.19 -3.00
CA GLN A 689 42.37 -17.10 -2.38
C GLN A 689 41.43 -15.98 -1.91
N ASN A 690 41.80 -15.30 -0.82
CA ASN A 690 41.00 -14.20 -0.31
C ASN A 690 41.12 -12.97 -1.24
N HIS A 691 40.11 -12.10 -1.21
CA HIS A 691 40.06 -10.89 -2.03
C HIS A 691 41.29 -9.98 -1.81
N SER A 692 41.84 -9.94 -0.59
CA SER A 692 43.06 -9.17 -0.26
C SER A 692 44.30 -9.68 -1.00
N ASP A 693 44.42 -10.99 -1.16
CA ASP A 693 45.57 -11.63 -1.84
C ASP A 693 45.45 -11.45 -3.34
N LEU A 694 44.25 -11.64 -3.90
CA LEU A 694 43.96 -11.38 -5.31
C LEU A 694 44.23 -9.92 -5.67
N LYS A 695 43.82 -8.99 -4.79
CA LYS A 695 44.13 -7.57 -4.93
C LYS A 695 45.64 -7.33 -4.91
N ALA A 696 46.39 -7.95 -3.99
CA ALA A 696 47.84 -7.79 -3.90
C ALA A 696 48.57 -8.28 -5.17
N ILE A 697 48.09 -9.35 -5.81
CA ILE A 697 48.61 -9.82 -7.11
C ILE A 697 48.44 -8.74 -8.19
N LEU A 698 47.24 -8.16 -8.29
CA LEU A 698 46.95 -7.08 -9.23
C LEU A 698 47.77 -5.82 -8.93
N ASP A 699 47.89 -5.43 -7.66
CA ASP A 699 48.71 -4.28 -7.24
C ASP A 699 50.20 -4.47 -7.59
N GLY A 700 50.67 -5.72 -7.62
CA GLY A 700 52.00 -6.11 -8.11
C GLY A 700 52.17 -5.98 -9.63
N GLY A 701 51.08 -5.83 -10.39
CA GLY A 701 51.08 -5.75 -11.85
C GLY A 701 51.06 -7.12 -12.53
N HIS A 702 50.57 -8.15 -11.84
CA HIS A 702 50.44 -9.51 -12.35
C HIS A 702 48.99 -9.86 -12.68
N ASP A 703 48.78 -10.75 -13.65
CA ASP A 703 47.47 -11.33 -13.92
C ASP A 703 47.03 -12.25 -12.79
N LEU A 704 45.71 -12.32 -12.55
CA LEU A 704 45.15 -13.30 -11.62
C LEU A 704 45.41 -14.73 -12.11
N PRO A 705 45.53 -15.71 -11.19
CA PRO A 705 45.50 -17.11 -11.58
C PRO A 705 44.17 -17.46 -12.28
N PHE A 706 44.14 -18.63 -12.92
CA PHE A 706 42.87 -19.16 -13.41
C PHE A 706 41.95 -19.50 -12.21
N PRO A 707 40.62 -19.27 -12.28
CA PRO A 707 39.72 -19.55 -11.18
C PRO A 707 39.75 -21.02 -10.73
N ASP A 708 39.48 -21.26 -9.45
CA ASP A 708 39.48 -22.61 -8.85
C ASP A 708 38.21 -23.41 -9.16
N GLY A 709 37.10 -22.73 -9.48
CA GLY A 709 35.82 -23.36 -9.74
C GLY A 709 34.75 -22.37 -10.22
N LEU A 710 33.55 -22.92 -10.45
CA LEU A 710 32.33 -22.16 -10.70
C LEU A 710 31.35 -22.38 -9.53
N LEU A 711 30.51 -21.39 -9.28
CA LEU A 711 29.42 -21.51 -8.31
C LEU A 711 28.05 -21.40 -8.97
N ILE A 712 27.07 -22.09 -8.39
CA ILE A 712 25.64 -21.92 -8.62
C ILE A 712 25.00 -21.60 -7.26
N ASN A 713 24.47 -20.39 -7.10
CA ASN A 713 23.90 -19.88 -5.86
C ASN A 713 24.83 -20.03 -4.64
N GLY A 714 26.12 -19.77 -4.81
CA GLY A 714 27.11 -19.83 -3.72
C GLY A 714 27.67 -21.23 -3.44
N HIS A 715 27.24 -22.25 -4.18
CA HIS A 715 27.70 -23.63 -4.01
C HIS A 715 28.47 -24.13 -5.23
N GLY A 716 29.48 -24.96 -4.99
CA GLY A 716 30.14 -25.77 -6.00
C GLY A 716 29.25 -26.92 -6.49
N SER A 717 29.83 -27.82 -7.29
CA SER A 717 29.11 -28.92 -7.93
C SER A 717 28.28 -29.76 -6.96
N ASN A 718 27.03 -30.04 -7.36
CA ASN A 718 26.02 -30.82 -6.65
C ASN A 718 25.58 -30.24 -5.30
N GLY A 719 25.89 -28.97 -5.00
CA GLY A 719 25.58 -28.34 -3.72
C GLY A 719 24.20 -27.68 -3.61
N TYR A 720 23.43 -27.58 -4.70
CA TYR A 720 22.12 -26.92 -4.71
C TYR A 720 21.07 -27.74 -5.48
N THR A 721 19.82 -27.70 -5.02
CA THR A 721 18.68 -28.41 -5.65
C THR A 721 17.52 -27.45 -5.92
N PHE A 722 17.03 -27.44 -7.15
CA PHE A 722 15.81 -26.75 -7.59
C PHE A 722 14.69 -27.78 -7.74
N THR A 723 13.58 -27.64 -7.03
CA THR A 723 12.47 -28.61 -7.10
C THR A 723 11.34 -28.11 -8.00
N VAL A 724 10.87 -28.95 -8.91
CA VAL A 724 9.81 -28.63 -9.89
C VAL A 724 8.78 -29.74 -9.96
N ASP A 725 7.55 -29.40 -10.33
CA ASP A 725 6.47 -30.35 -10.59
C ASP A 725 6.43 -30.73 -12.07
N GLN A 726 6.34 -32.03 -12.34
CA GLN A 726 6.26 -32.55 -13.70
C GLN A 726 5.08 -31.94 -14.47
N GLY A 727 5.33 -31.56 -15.71
CA GLY A 727 4.36 -30.94 -16.63
C GLY A 727 4.12 -29.44 -16.41
N LYS A 728 4.72 -28.81 -15.38
CA LYS A 728 4.59 -27.38 -15.10
C LYS A 728 5.74 -26.58 -15.73
N THR A 729 5.48 -25.30 -16.03
CA THR A 729 6.48 -24.36 -16.55
C THR A 729 6.97 -23.43 -15.45
N TYR A 730 8.28 -23.30 -15.29
CA TYR A 730 8.94 -22.43 -14.30
C TYR A 730 9.79 -21.38 -15.00
N ARG A 731 10.02 -20.25 -14.34
CA ARG A 731 10.93 -19.21 -14.82
C ARG A 731 12.27 -19.27 -14.05
N PHE A 732 13.37 -19.27 -14.78
CA PHE A 732 14.72 -19.17 -14.22
C PHE A 732 15.34 -17.83 -14.59
N ARG A 733 15.74 -17.05 -13.59
CA ARG A 733 16.41 -15.75 -13.72
C ARG A 733 17.88 -15.95 -13.44
N ILE A 734 18.71 -15.85 -14.47
CA ILE A 734 20.10 -16.28 -14.45
C ILE A 734 20.99 -15.04 -14.63
N SER A 735 21.89 -14.80 -13.68
CA SER A 735 22.85 -13.69 -13.71
C SER A 735 24.27 -14.20 -13.57
N ASN A 736 25.16 -13.76 -14.46
CA ASN A 736 26.59 -14.01 -14.32
C ASN A 736 27.22 -12.93 -13.41
N VAL A 737 27.50 -13.33 -12.17
CA VAL A 737 28.07 -12.49 -11.11
C VAL A 737 29.58 -12.71 -10.91
N GLY A 738 30.23 -13.45 -11.83
CA GLY A 738 31.66 -13.77 -11.76
C GLY A 738 32.59 -12.56 -11.86
N LEU A 739 33.89 -12.81 -11.73
CA LEU A 739 34.92 -11.78 -11.83
C LEU A 739 35.57 -11.73 -13.21
N THR A 740 35.73 -12.87 -13.89
CA THR A 740 36.64 -12.97 -15.04
C THR A 740 36.14 -13.78 -16.23
N THR A 741 35.13 -14.64 -16.07
CA THR A 741 34.72 -15.61 -17.10
C THR A 741 33.27 -15.46 -17.59
N SER A 742 33.08 -15.62 -18.90
CA SER A 742 31.75 -15.89 -19.45
C SER A 742 31.35 -17.33 -19.18
N VAL A 743 30.05 -17.61 -19.07
CA VAL A 743 29.54 -18.95 -18.75
C VAL A 743 28.50 -19.41 -19.76
N ASN A 744 28.33 -20.73 -19.90
CA ASN A 744 27.25 -21.36 -20.63
C ASN A 744 26.33 -22.11 -19.65
N PHE A 745 25.04 -21.82 -19.70
CA PHE A 745 24.00 -22.43 -18.87
C PHE A 745 23.17 -23.42 -19.69
N ARG A 746 22.84 -24.58 -19.12
CA ARG A 746 21.99 -25.60 -19.77
C ARG A 746 21.37 -26.56 -18.74
N ILE A 747 20.31 -27.24 -19.15
CA ILE A 747 19.58 -28.20 -18.32
C ILE A 747 19.45 -29.52 -19.07
N GLN A 748 19.86 -30.62 -18.45
CA GLN A 748 19.88 -31.95 -19.05
C GLN A 748 18.49 -32.33 -19.55
N GLY A 749 18.37 -32.63 -20.85
CA GLY A 749 17.13 -33.08 -21.46
C GLY A 749 16.08 -31.99 -21.67
N HIS A 750 16.33 -30.72 -21.34
CA HIS A 750 15.33 -29.67 -21.42
C HIS A 750 15.74 -28.51 -22.32
N LYS A 751 14.76 -27.94 -23.03
CA LYS A 751 14.90 -26.67 -23.76
C LYS A 751 14.53 -25.49 -22.89
N MET A 752 15.20 -24.36 -23.12
CA MET A 752 14.99 -23.11 -22.40
C MET A 752 14.50 -22.02 -23.34
N THR A 753 13.30 -21.50 -23.09
CA THR A 753 12.73 -20.41 -23.89
C THR A 753 13.12 -19.07 -23.30
N VAL A 754 13.95 -18.29 -23.98
CA VAL A 754 14.35 -16.94 -23.50
C VAL A 754 13.16 -16.00 -23.61
N VAL A 755 12.78 -15.36 -22.50
CA VAL A 755 11.62 -14.47 -22.41
C VAL A 755 11.95 -13.04 -21.96
N GLU A 756 13.11 -12.84 -21.34
CA GLU A 756 13.57 -11.51 -20.90
C GLU A 756 15.11 -11.44 -20.88
N VAL A 757 15.65 -10.29 -21.27
CA VAL A 757 17.07 -9.95 -21.20
C VAL A 757 17.20 -8.55 -20.61
N GLU A 758 17.76 -8.44 -19.41
CA GLU A 758 17.99 -7.18 -18.68
C GLU A 758 16.83 -6.17 -18.75
N GLY A 759 15.60 -6.64 -18.56
CA GLY A 759 14.36 -5.87 -18.55
C GLY A 759 13.63 -5.73 -19.89
N THR A 760 14.17 -6.28 -20.97
CA THR A 760 13.53 -6.28 -22.29
C THR A 760 12.87 -7.63 -22.57
N HIS A 761 11.61 -7.61 -23.00
CA HIS A 761 10.92 -8.83 -23.43
C HIS A 761 11.40 -9.25 -24.82
N THR A 762 11.68 -10.53 -24.98
CA THR A 762 12.23 -11.08 -26.22
C THR A 762 11.17 -11.70 -27.11
N VAL A 763 11.45 -11.75 -28.41
CA VAL A 763 10.87 -12.77 -29.29
C VAL A 763 11.37 -14.12 -28.77
N GLN A 764 10.42 -15.00 -28.45
CA GLN A 764 10.71 -16.19 -27.67
C GLN A 764 11.38 -17.27 -28.51
N ASN A 765 12.69 -17.40 -28.34
CA ASN A 765 13.50 -18.44 -28.96
C ASN A 765 13.85 -19.50 -27.91
N ALA A 766 13.80 -20.77 -28.31
CA ALA A 766 14.19 -21.91 -27.48
C ALA A 766 15.63 -22.32 -27.76
N TYR A 767 16.42 -22.54 -26.70
CA TYR A 767 17.81 -22.97 -26.78
C TYR A 767 18.07 -24.19 -25.90
N ASP A 768 18.97 -25.07 -26.34
CA ASP A 768 19.48 -26.20 -25.54
C ASP A 768 20.58 -25.74 -24.56
N SER A 769 21.27 -24.64 -24.88
CA SER A 769 22.24 -23.99 -24.00
C SER A 769 22.29 -22.48 -24.27
N LEU A 770 22.72 -21.69 -23.28
CA LEU A 770 22.73 -20.23 -23.35
C LEU A 770 24.06 -19.68 -22.85
N ASP A 771 24.79 -18.95 -23.69
CA ASP A 771 25.94 -18.15 -23.26
C ASP A 771 25.48 -16.89 -22.52
N ILE A 772 26.04 -16.66 -21.33
CA ILE A 772 25.78 -15.52 -20.45
C ILE A 772 27.12 -14.88 -20.08
N HIS A 773 27.38 -13.72 -20.65
CA HIS A 773 28.64 -13.00 -20.42
C HIS A 773 28.64 -12.28 -19.07
N LEU A 774 29.83 -11.93 -18.57
CA LEU A 774 30.00 -11.25 -17.29
C LEU A 774 29.08 -10.04 -17.14
N GLY A 775 28.32 -10.00 -16.05
CA GLY A 775 27.40 -8.92 -15.71
C GLY A 775 26.04 -8.98 -16.40
N GLN A 776 25.81 -9.93 -17.31
CA GLN A 776 24.52 -10.08 -17.99
C GLN A 776 23.52 -10.89 -17.17
N SER A 777 22.23 -10.60 -17.39
CA SER A 777 21.11 -11.30 -16.78
C SER A 777 20.05 -11.68 -17.82
N TYR A 778 19.51 -12.90 -17.69
CA TYR A 778 18.53 -13.49 -18.60
C TYR A 778 17.39 -14.13 -17.81
N SER A 779 16.19 -14.16 -18.36
CA SER A 779 15.13 -15.07 -17.91
C SER A 779 14.78 -16.08 -18.99
N VAL A 780 14.64 -17.34 -18.57
CA VAL A 780 14.14 -18.42 -19.41
C VAL A 780 12.92 -19.08 -18.80
N LEU A 781 12.01 -19.58 -19.63
CA LEU A 781 10.97 -20.51 -19.25
C LEU A 781 11.44 -21.95 -19.51
N LEU A 782 11.17 -22.81 -18.55
CA LEU A 782 11.47 -24.24 -18.58
C LEU A 782 10.19 -25.01 -18.29
N THR A 783 9.76 -25.89 -19.19
CA THR A 783 8.68 -26.85 -18.91
C THR A 783 9.29 -28.16 -18.43
N ALA A 784 8.83 -28.67 -17.28
CA ALA A 784 9.27 -29.94 -16.71
C ALA A 784 8.62 -31.13 -17.45
N ASP A 785 8.95 -31.30 -18.73
CA ASP A 785 8.30 -32.24 -19.66
C ASP A 785 9.01 -33.59 -19.80
N GLN A 786 10.05 -33.84 -19.01
CA GLN A 786 10.82 -35.08 -19.05
C GLN A 786 10.21 -36.15 -18.11
N PRO A 787 10.64 -37.43 -18.19
CA PRO A 787 10.26 -38.46 -17.21
C PRO A 787 10.51 -38.05 -15.75
N ALA A 788 9.81 -38.67 -14.80
CA ALA A 788 9.91 -38.32 -13.37
C ALA A 788 11.26 -38.75 -12.75
N GLN A 789 12.30 -37.93 -12.96
CA GLN A 789 13.68 -38.15 -12.54
C GLN A 789 14.33 -36.83 -12.11
N ASP A 790 15.53 -36.92 -11.53
CA ASP A 790 16.38 -35.76 -11.25
C ASP A 790 17.31 -35.49 -12.45
N TYR A 791 17.50 -34.21 -12.80
CA TYR A 791 18.27 -33.77 -13.97
C TYR A 791 19.41 -32.83 -13.58
N TYR A 792 20.51 -32.83 -14.34
CA TYR A 792 21.56 -31.84 -14.15
C TYR A 792 21.15 -30.47 -14.69
N ILE A 793 21.35 -29.43 -13.88
CA ILE A 793 21.59 -28.07 -14.35
C ILE A 793 23.11 -27.91 -14.39
N VAL A 794 23.63 -27.39 -15.50
CA VAL A 794 25.08 -27.29 -15.74
C VAL A 794 25.46 -25.88 -16.11
N VAL A 795 26.53 -25.40 -15.47
CA VAL A 795 27.23 -24.18 -15.85
C VAL A 795 28.67 -24.53 -16.18
N SER A 796 29.18 -24.06 -17.32
CA SER A 796 30.60 -24.23 -17.69
C SER A 796 31.22 -22.95 -18.21
N THR A 797 32.53 -22.77 -18.03
CA THR A 797 33.25 -21.60 -18.55
C THR A 797 33.25 -21.60 -20.08
N ARG A 798 33.30 -20.39 -20.65
CA ARG A 798 33.39 -20.14 -22.09
C ARG A 798 34.64 -19.36 -22.43
N PHE A 799 35.23 -19.68 -23.58
CA PHE A 799 36.42 -19.01 -24.14
C PHE A 799 37.65 -19.10 -23.22
N THR A 800 37.80 -20.22 -22.52
CA THR A 800 38.94 -20.51 -21.64
C THR A 800 39.68 -21.76 -22.14
N SER A 801 40.99 -21.83 -21.88
CA SER A 801 41.82 -23.00 -22.23
C SER A 801 41.46 -24.23 -21.41
N GLN A 802 41.16 -24.02 -20.12
CA GLN A 802 40.63 -25.01 -19.20
C GLN A 802 39.12 -24.78 -19.00
N VAL A 803 38.31 -25.83 -19.11
CA VAL A 803 36.86 -25.75 -18.90
C VAL A 803 36.53 -26.12 -17.46
N LEU A 804 36.04 -25.16 -16.68
CA LEU A 804 35.46 -25.43 -15.37
C LEU A 804 33.98 -25.73 -15.54
N THR A 805 33.46 -26.66 -14.74
CA THR A 805 32.04 -27.04 -14.76
C THR A 805 31.51 -27.14 -13.34
N ALA A 806 30.37 -26.51 -13.09
CA ALA A 806 29.55 -26.69 -11.89
C ALA A 806 28.20 -27.29 -12.24
N THR A 807 27.71 -28.18 -11.39
CA THR A 807 26.40 -28.83 -11.53
C THR A 807 25.50 -28.52 -10.35
N SER A 808 24.19 -28.49 -10.58
CA SER A 808 23.16 -28.52 -9.55
C SER A 808 22.03 -29.45 -9.98
N THR A 809 21.14 -29.81 -9.06
CA THR A 809 20.07 -30.77 -9.35
C THR A 809 18.75 -30.05 -9.64
N LEU A 810 18.12 -30.35 -10.77
CA LEU A 810 16.70 -30.09 -11.02
C LEU A 810 15.92 -31.33 -10.61
N ARG A 811 15.31 -31.29 -9.43
CA ARG A 811 14.55 -32.40 -8.84
C ARG A 811 13.10 -32.32 -9.26
N TYR A 812 12.58 -33.37 -9.87
CA TYR A 812 11.14 -33.51 -10.05
C TYR A 812 10.52 -33.95 -8.71
N SER A 813 9.41 -33.34 -8.30
CA SER A 813 8.79 -33.61 -7.00
C SER A 813 8.34 -35.06 -6.82
N ASN A 814 8.02 -35.75 -7.92
CA ASN A 814 7.68 -37.16 -7.99
C ASN A 814 8.85 -38.08 -8.37
N SER A 815 10.09 -37.57 -8.37
CA SER A 815 11.29 -38.35 -8.67
C SER A 815 11.61 -39.36 -7.56
N ALA A 816 11.81 -40.61 -7.95
CA ALA A 816 12.20 -41.72 -7.06
C ALA A 816 13.71 -42.02 -7.12
N GLY A 817 14.46 -41.38 -8.01
CA GLY A 817 15.89 -41.65 -8.26
C GLY A 817 16.75 -40.39 -8.21
N SER A 818 18.05 -40.57 -8.00
CA SER A 818 19.03 -39.49 -8.12
C SER A 818 19.32 -39.19 -9.59
N VAL A 819 19.96 -38.05 -9.84
CA VAL A 819 20.42 -37.67 -11.18
C VAL A 819 21.30 -38.78 -11.77
N SER A 820 21.12 -39.07 -13.07
CA SER A 820 21.81 -40.17 -13.77
C SER A 820 22.35 -39.75 -15.14
N GLY A 821 23.33 -40.50 -15.64
CA GLY A 821 24.04 -40.20 -16.89
C GLY A 821 25.08 -39.08 -16.75
N PRO A 822 25.80 -38.74 -17.82
CA PRO A 822 26.75 -37.63 -17.82
C PRO A 822 26.01 -36.27 -17.90
N PRO A 823 26.55 -35.21 -17.28
CA PRO A 823 26.08 -33.85 -17.52
C PRO A 823 26.14 -33.53 -19.03
N PRO A 824 25.15 -32.80 -19.60
CA PRO A 824 25.17 -32.44 -21.01
C PRO A 824 26.45 -31.67 -21.36
N GLY A 825 27.02 -31.93 -22.54
CA GLY A 825 28.10 -31.11 -23.10
C GLY A 825 27.60 -29.70 -23.44
N GLY A 826 28.50 -28.72 -23.41
CA GLY A 826 28.22 -27.34 -23.84
C GLY A 826 29.31 -26.87 -24.79
N PRO A 827 29.04 -25.80 -25.58
CA PRO A 827 30.08 -25.18 -26.38
C PRO A 827 31.19 -24.66 -25.45
N THR A 828 32.46 -24.79 -25.83
CA THR A 828 33.63 -24.38 -25.02
C THR A 828 34.35 -23.15 -25.58
N ILE A 829 34.74 -23.18 -26.86
CA ILE A 829 35.53 -22.13 -27.52
C ILE A 829 34.88 -21.56 -28.80
N GLU A 830 33.69 -22.03 -29.17
CA GLU A 830 32.99 -21.69 -30.42
C GLU A 830 32.44 -20.25 -30.36
N ILE A 831 33.27 -19.28 -30.76
CA ILE A 831 32.91 -17.85 -30.81
C ILE A 831 31.75 -17.61 -31.78
N ASP A 832 31.77 -18.23 -32.97
CA ASP A 832 30.73 -18.00 -33.99
C ASP A 832 29.33 -18.40 -33.52
N TRP A 833 29.24 -19.47 -32.72
CA TRP A 833 27.99 -19.90 -32.11
C TRP A 833 27.45 -18.82 -31.15
N SER A 834 28.31 -18.32 -30.26
CA SER A 834 27.97 -17.26 -29.30
C SER A 834 27.59 -15.94 -30.01
N PHE A 835 28.31 -15.62 -31.09
CA PHE A 835 28.04 -14.47 -31.94
C PHE A 835 26.64 -14.54 -32.54
N ASN A 836 26.27 -15.72 -33.07
CA ASN A 836 24.96 -15.96 -33.65
C ASN A 836 23.85 -15.95 -32.59
N GLN A 837 24.11 -16.50 -31.39
CA GLN A 837 23.19 -16.39 -30.27
C GLN A 837 22.89 -14.92 -29.94
N ALA A 838 23.92 -14.09 -29.79
CA ALA A 838 23.75 -12.66 -29.49
C ALA A 838 22.91 -11.93 -30.55
N ARG A 839 23.13 -12.21 -31.84
CA ARG A 839 22.36 -11.65 -32.97
C ARG A 839 20.91 -12.14 -33.04
N SER A 840 20.65 -13.34 -32.55
CA SER A 840 19.31 -13.96 -32.58
C SER A 840 18.35 -13.40 -31.53
N LEU A 841 18.86 -12.70 -30.51
CA LEU A 841 18.04 -12.09 -29.47
C LEU A 841 17.40 -10.80 -30.00
N ARG A 842 16.06 -10.83 -30.12
CA ARG A 842 15.26 -9.72 -30.68
C ARG A 842 14.19 -9.31 -29.70
N ARG A 843 13.85 -8.04 -29.67
CA ARG A 843 12.82 -7.45 -28.82
C ARG A 843 11.43 -7.80 -29.35
N ASN A 844 10.54 -8.21 -28.46
CA ASN A 844 9.13 -8.35 -28.81
C ASN A 844 8.48 -6.96 -28.87
N LEU A 845 8.30 -6.43 -30.08
CA LEU A 845 7.78 -5.07 -30.29
C LEU A 845 6.32 -4.90 -29.84
N THR A 846 5.54 -5.99 -29.77
CA THR A 846 4.12 -5.94 -29.38
C THR A 846 3.89 -6.17 -27.90
N ALA A 847 4.87 -6.76 -27.19
CA ALA A 847 4.81 -6.95 -25.75
C ALA A 847 4.69 -5.60 -25.03
N SER A 848 3.88 -5.52 -23.98
CA SER A 848 3.85 -4.33 -23.13
C SER A 848 5.21 -4.13 -22.46
N GLY A 849 5.61 -2.86 -22.34
CA GLY A 849 6.75 -2.49 -21.52
C GLY A 849 6.39 -2.38 -20.04
N PRO A 850 7.06 -1.51 -19.29
CA PRO A 850 6.70 -1.14 -17.91
C PRO A 850 5.41 -0.29 -17.82
N ARG A 851 4.74 -0.08 -18.95
CA ARG A 851 3.41 0.53 -19.11
C ARG A 851 2.67 -0.29 -20.16
N PRO A 852 1.33 -0.17 -20.28
CA PRO A 852 0.55 -0.93 -21.28
C PRO A 852 0.99 -0.71 -22.73
N ASN A 853 1.75 0.36 -23.00
CA ASN A 853 2.28 0.67 -24.32
C ASN A 853 3.24 -0.43 -24.81
N PRO A 854 3.14 -0.81 -26.10
CA PRO A 854 4.07 -1.77 -26.69
C PRO A 854 5.51 -1.30 -26.59
N GLN A 855 6.40 -2.23 -26.30
CA GLN A 855 7.85 -2.01 -26.26
C GLN A 855 8.40 -1.40 -27.57
N GLY A 856 7.76 -1.68 -28.71
CA GLY A 856 8.10 -1.11 -30.01
C GLY A 856 7.64 0.34 -30.25
N SER A 857 6.99 1.01 -29.28
CA SER A 857 6.52 2.39 -29.46
C SER A 857 7.66 3.43 -29.54
N TYR A 858 8.86 3.08 -29.08
CA TYR A 858 10.04 3.92 -29.17
C TYR A 858 10.90 3.50 -30.37
N HIS A 859 10.81 4.25 -31.46
CA HIS A 859 11.51 3.99 -32.71
C HIS A 859 12.95 4.51 -32.68
N TYR A 860 13.77 3.90 -31.83
CA TYR A 860 15.17 4.28 -31.59
C TYR A 860 16.01 4.39 -32.88
N GLY A 861 15.69 3.61 -33.92
CA GLY A 861 16.38 3.62 -35.19
C GLY A 861 16.08 4.80 -36.12
N LEU A 862 15.02 5.58 -35.84
CA LEU A 862 14.63 6.76 -36.62
C LEU A 862 15.25 8.05 -36.08
N ILE A 863 15.96 7.98 -34.95
CA ILE A 863 16.56 9.15 -34.29
C ILE A 863 17.99 9.30 -34.80
N ASN A 864 18.31 10.47 -35.33
CA ASN A 864 19.66 10.77 -35.79
C ASN A 864 20.63 10.87 -34.61
N THR A 865 21.78 10.20 -34.73
CA THR A 865 22.85 10.27 -33.75
C THR A 865 23.55 11.62 -33.84
N THR A 866 23.79 12.24 -32.69
CA THR A 866 24.43 13.55 -32.53
C THR A 866 25.95 13.46 -32.38
N ARG A 867 26.46 12.30 -31.96
CA ARG A 867 27.88 12.04 -31.71
C ARG A 867 28.17 10.55 -31.89
N THR A 868 29.36 10.23 -32.40
CA THR A 868 29.90 8.86 -32.46
C THR A 868 31.13 8.78 -31.57
N ILE A 869 31.14 7.85 -30.62
CA ILE A 869 32.24 7.57 -29.71
C ILE A 869 32.75 6.16 -30.02
N ARG A 870 34.02 6.02 -30.37
CA ARG A 870 34.71 4.75 -30.57
C ARG A 870 35.62 4.49 -29.38
N LEU A 871 35.48 3.34 -28.73
CA LEU A 871 36.18 2.94 -27.52
C LEU A 871 36.95 1.65 -27.78
N ALA A 872 38.26 1.75 -27.99
CA ALA A 872 39.12 0.59 -28.20
C ALA A 872 39.84 0.19 -26.90
N ASN A 873 39.81 -1.10 -26.57
CA ASN A 873 40.59 -1.62 -25.45
C ASN A 873 42.02 -1.98 -25.82
N SER A 874 42.87 -1.92 -24.79
CA SER A 874 44.25 -2.37 -24.83
C SER A 874 44.71 -2.84 -23.45
N ALA A 875 45.76 -3.65 -23.42
CA ALA A 875 46.41 -4.18 -22.21
C ALA A 875 47.87 -3.70 -22.10
N PRO A 876 48.13 -2.39 -21.95
CA PRO A 876 49.48 -1.84 -21.92
C PRO A 876 50.24 -2.18 -20.64
N ILE A 877 51.58 -2.18 -20.72
CA ILE A 877 52.45 -2.08 -19.55
C ILE A 877 52.76 -0.60 -19.31
N ILE A 878 52.39 -0.09 -18.13
CA ILE A 878 52.66 1.30 -17.74
C ILE A 878 53.47 1.27 -16.44
N ASN A 879 54.64 1.91 -16.44
CA ASN A 879 55.57 1.92 -15.31
C ASN A 879 55.89 0.51 -14.77
N GLY A 880 56.09 -0.46 -15.68
CA GLY A 880 56.44 -1.84 -15.34
C GLY A 880 55.29 -2.71 -14.81
N LYS A 881 54.06 -2.20 -14.78
CA LYS A 881 52.87 -2.95 -14.32
C LYS A 881 51.86 -3.15 -15.43
N GLN A 882 51.20 -4.32 -15.45
CA GLN A 882 50.05 -4.56 -16.31
C GLN A 882 48.93 -3.57 -16.00
N ARG A 883 48.40 -2.93 -17.05
CA ARG A 883 47.26 -2.02 -17.00
C ARG A 883 46.29 -2.37 -18.11
N TYR A 884 45.07 -1.83 -18.01
CA TYR A 884 44.09 -1.92 -19.08
C TYR A 884 43.53 -0.54 -19.36
N ALA A 885 43.43 -0.21 -20.63
CA ALA A 885 43.10 1.13 -21.08
C ALA A 885 41.98 1.13 -22.11
N ILE A 886 41.22 2.22 -22.12
CA ILE A 886 40.23 2.55 -23.15
C ILE A 886 40.74 3.80 -23.86
N ASN A 887 40.91 3.74 -25.18
CA ASN A 887 41.48 4.82 -25.99
C ASN A 887 42.81 5.36 -25.41
N SER A 888 43.72 4.45 -25.06
CA SER A 888 45.03 4.74 -24.44
C SER A 888 44.98 5.33 -23.02
N VAL A 889 43.81 5.42 -22.39
CA VAL A 889 43.69 5.91 -21.01
C VAL A 889 43.39 4.77 -20.05
N SER A 890 44.29 4.55 -19.09
CA SER A 890 44.10 3.64 -17.96
C SER A 890 43.62 4.45 -16.76
N PHE A 891 42.41 4.19 -16.29
CA PHE A 891 41.81 4.94 -15.19
C PHE A 891 42.57 4.73 -13.88
N ILE A 892 42.76 5.83 -13.14
CA ILE A 892 43.19 5.81 -11.74
C ILE A 892 42.15 6.50 -10.86
N PRO A 893 41.80 5.94 -9.69
CA PRO A 893 40.89 6.59 -8.76
C PRO A 893 41.46 7.91 -8.23
N ALA A 894 40.61 8.92 -8.08
CA ALA A 894 40.96 10.18 -7.43
C ALA A 894 40.85 10.07 -5.88
N ASP A 895 41.37 11.06 -5.17
CA ASP A 895 41.22 11.17 -3.70
C ASP A 895 39.79 11.52 -3.27
N THR A 896 39.01 12.11 -4.17
CA THR A 896 37.63 12.57 -3.95
C THR A 896 36.72 11.97 -5.02
N PRO A 897 35.54 11.42 -4.69
CA PRO A 897 34.60 10.94 -5.69
C PRO A 897 34.27 12.03 -6.70
N LEU A 898 34.27 11.67 -7.98
CA LEU A 898 34.10 12.58 -9.10
C LEU A 898 32.74 13.28 -9.07
N LYS A 899 31.68 12.59 -8.62
CA LYS A 899 30.36 13.21 -8.45
C LYS A 899 30.37 14.32 -7.40
N LEU A 900 31.04 14.10 -6.28
CA LEU A 900 31.19 15.11 -5.22
C LEU A 900 32.05 16.28 -5.72
N ALA A 901 33.18 15.98 -6.36
CA ALA A 901 34.05 17.02 -6.91
C ALA A 901 33.36 17.88 -7.97
N ASP A 902 32.55 17.26 -8.84
CA ASP A 902 31.74 17.97 -9.84
C ASP A 902 30.65 18.84 -9.18
N HIS A 903 29.96 18.31 -8.17
CA HIS A 903 28.90 19.04 -7.48
C HIS A 903 29.42 20.23 -6.66
N PHE A 904 30.50 20.04 -5.91
CA PHE A 904 31.10 21.07 -5.06
C PHE A 904 32.14 21.94 -5.78
N ASN A 905 32.32 21.76 -7.10
CA ASN A 905 33.29 22.50 -7.93
C ASN A 905 34.73 22.45 -7.38
N ILE A 906 35.19 21.26 -6.98
CA ILE A 906 36.51 21.08 -6.36
C ILE A 906 37.58 20.99 -7.46
N PRO A 907 38.53 21.95 -7.54
CA PRO A 907 39.52 21.96 -8.61
C PRO A 907 40.58 20.85 -8.45
N GLY A 908 41.11 20.38 -9.58
CA GLY A 908 42.26 19.46 -9.61
C GLY A 908 41.95 18.00 -9.25
N VAL A 909 40.68 17.60 -9.17
CA VAL A 909 40.28 16.19 -8.95
C VAL A 909 40.24 15.42 -10.27
N PHE A 910 39.67 16.00 -11.32
CA PHE A 910 39.64 15.45 -12.67
C PHE A 910 39.66 16.56 -13.72
N THR A 911 40.01 16.18 -14.96
CA THR A 911 39.91 17.05 -16.12
C THR A 911 38.78 16.56 -17.01
N LEU A 912 37.82 17.42 -17.33
CA LEU A 912 36.71 17.08 -18.23
C LEU A 912 37.22 16.96 -19.68
N GLY A 913 36.80 15.93 -20.41
CA GLY A 913 37.29 15.64 -21.76
C GLY A 913 38.68 15.01 -21.77
N SER A 914 39.10 14.40 -20.66
CA SER A 914 40.42 13.77 -20.50
C SER A 914 40.57 12.41 -21.22
N ILE A 915 39.51 11.92 -21.84
CA ILE A 915 39.50 10.73 -22.68
C ILE A 915 38.92 11.09 -24.06
N PRO A 916 39.58 10.71 -25.17
CA PRO A 916 39.12 11.08 -26.51
C PRO A 916 37.97 10.20 -26.99
N ASP A 917 37.18 10.74 -27.93
CA ASP A 917 36.04 10.06 -28.56
C ASP A 917 36.43 8.95 -29.53
N SER A 918 37.71 8.81 -29.83
CA SER A 918 38.23 7.80 -30.74
C SER A 918 39.64 7.40 -30.34
N PRO A 919 40.08 6.17 -30.71
CA PRO A 919 41.45 5.74 -30.46
C PRO A 919 42.44 6.69 -31.14
N THR A 920 43.41 7.20 -30.39
CA THR A 920 44.42 8.16 -30.88
C THR A 920 45.65 7.47 -31.47
N GLY A 921 45.83 6.16 -31.20
CA GLY A 921 47.07 5.44 -31.50
C GLY A 921 48.27 5.88 -30.65
N SER A 922 48.06 6.75 -29.66
CA SER A 922 49.12 7.20 -28.75
C SER A 922 49.47 6.12 -27.71
N GLY A 923 50.67 6.20 -27.15
CA GLY A 923 51.06 5.37 -26.00
C GLY A 923 50.09 5.55 -24.82
N ALA A 924 49.88 4.46 -24.08
CA ALA A 924 48.93 4.47 -22.97
C ALA A 924 49.46 5.20 -21.73
N TYR A 925 48.58 5.87 -21.00
CA TYR A 925 48.93 6.65 -19.81
C TYR A 925 47.86 6.54 -18.71
N LEU A 926 48.23 6.92 -17.48
CA LEU A 926 47.34 6.94 -16.33
C LEU A 926 46.62 8.30 -16.23
N GLN A 927 45.32 8.29 -15.97
CA GLN A 927 44.52 9.51 -15.81
C GLN A 927 43.22 9.21 -15.05
N THR A 928 42.72 10.18 -14.27
CA THR A 928 41.33 10.17 -13.80
C THR A 928 40.42 10.60 -14.96
N SER A 929 40.02 9.66 -15.81
CA SER A 929 39.32 9.94 -17.07
C SER A 929 37.84 10.25 -16.90
N VAL A 930 37.43 11.42 -17.41
CA VAL A 930 36.04 11.88 -17.46
C VAL A 930 35.72 12.41 -18.86
N MET A 931 34.71 11.81 -19.50
CA MET A 931 34.17 12.26 -20.78
C MET A 931 32.97 13.17 -20.55
N SER A 932 32.90 14.31 -21.23
CA SER A 932 31.70 15.16 -21.22
C SER A 932 30.66 14.63 -22.20
N ALA A 933 29.38 14.73 -21.85
CA ALA A 933 28.29 14.59 -22.80
C ALA A 933 27.08 15.44 -22.42
N ASP A 934 26.29 15.81 -23.44
CA ASP A 934 25.13 16.68 -23.27
C ASP A 934 23.88 15.87 -22.93
N PHE A 935 23.11 16.35 -21.97
CA PHE A 935 21.80 15.79 -21.64
C PHE A 935 20.89 15.80 -22.87
N ARG A 936 20.24 14.65 -23.12
CA ARG A 936 19.38 14.34 -24.28
C ARG A 936 20.09 14.21 -25.62
N ALA A 937 21.42 14.21 -25.64
CA ALA A 937 22.13 13.76 -26.82
C ALA A 937 21.81 12.27 -27.10
N TYR A 938 21.72 11.94 -28.37
CA TYR A 938 21.54 10.56 -28.83
C TYR A 938 22.86 10.11 -29.44
N THR A 939 23.55 9.17 -28.78
CA THR A 939 24.97 8.89 -29.05
C THR A 939 25.14 7.48 -29.60
N GLU A 940 25.94 7.34 -30.64
CA GLU A 940 26.46 6.05 -31.07
C GLU A 940 27.74 5.75 -30.31
N VAL A 941 27.79 4.62 -29.60
CA VAL A 941 29.00 4.13 -28.95
C VAL A 941 29.43 2.84 -29.63
N VAL A 942 30.68 2.77 -30.06
CA VAL A 942 31.26 1.59 -30.70
C VAL A 942 32.39 1.09 -29.82
N PHE A 943 32.22 -0.08 -29.22
CA PHE A 943 33.31 -0.76 -28.55
C PHE A 943 34.09 -1.60 -29.56
N GLU A 944 35.41 -1.47 -29.54
CA GLU A 944 36.33 -2.18 -30.44
C GLU A 944 37.30 -3.03 -29.62
N ASN A 945 37.28 -4.33 -29.87
CA ASN A 945 38.12 -5.29 -29.18
C ASN A 945 39.21 -5.83 -30.12
N LEU A 946 40.41 -5.30 -29.96
CA LEU A 946 41.60 -5.74 -30.70
C LEU A 946 42.33 -6.89 -30.02
N GLU A 947 41.88 -7.34 -28.85
CA GLU A 947 42.48 -8.44 -28.09
C GLU A 947 41.87 -9.80 -28.48
N ASP A 948 42.47 -10.88 -27.96
CA ASP A 948 42.05 -12.26 -28.21
C ASP A 948 41.02 -12.78 -27.20
N SER A 949 40.72 -12.01 -26.15
CA SER A 949 39.73 -12.35 -25.12
C SER A 949 38.42 -11.58 -25.32
N VAL A 950 37.28 -12.20 -25.01
CA VAL A 950 35.98 -11.52 -24.96
C VAL A 950 36.01 -10.41 -23.90
N GLN A 951 35.53 -9.22 -24.26
CA GLN A 951 35.29 -8.13 -23.31
C GLN A 951 33.81 -8.07 -22.95
N SER A 952 33.49 -7.50 -21.79
CA SER A 952 32.11 -7.18 -21.39
C SER A 952 32.10 -5.80 -20.75
N TYR A 953 31.26 -4.90 -21.23
CA TYR A 953 31.16 -3.52 -20.75
C TYR A 953 29.77 -3.23 -20.18
N HIS A 954 29.76 -2.47 -19.09
CA HIS A 954 28.55 -2.00 -18.42
C HIS A 954 28.55 -0.48 -18.32
N ILE A 955 27.36 0.10 -18.42
CA ILE A 955 27.13 1.53 -18.31
C ILE A 955 26.14 1.76 -17.18
N ASP A 956 26.60 2.38 -16.10
CA ASP A 956 25.72 2.71 -14.97
C ASP A 956 24.67 3.75 -15.39
N GLY A 957 23.48 3.62 -14.81
CA GLY A 957 22.39 4.58 -14.95
C GLY A 957 21.75 4.68 -16.33
N HIS A 958 22.21 3.92 -17.33
CA HIS A 958 21.71 3.98 -18.69
C HIS A 958 21.39 2.60 -19.26
N HIS A 959 20.43 2.60 -20.17
CA HIS A 959 20.17 1.48 -21.06
C HIS A 959 20.46 1.90 -22.50
N PHE A 960 20.89 0.96 -23.32
CA PHE A 960 21.27 1.20 -24.70
C PHE A 960 20.77 0.09 -25.63
N PHE A 961 20.59 0.45 -26.90
CA PHE A 961 20.16 -0.44 -27.97
C PHE A 961 21.39 -1.02 -28.67
N VAL A 962 21.58 -2.34 -28.65
CA VAL A 962 22.71 -2.99 -29.33
C VAL A 962 22.42 -3.09 -30.83
N VAL A 963 22.83 -2.09 -31.62
CA VAL A 963 22.40 -1.96 -33.02
C VAL A 963 23.22 -2.81 -33.99
N GLY A 964 24.46 -3.17 -33.68
CA GLY A 964 25.28 -3.95 -34.60
C GLY A 964 26.48 -4.61 -33.93
N MET A 965 26.95 -5.70 -34.52
CA MET A 965 28.16 -6.43 -34.12
C MET A 965 28.82 -7.01 -35.37
N GLY A 966 30.15 -6.91 -35.48
CA GLY A 966 30.90 -7.45 -36.62
C GLY A 966 32.35 -7.79 -36.28
N ARG A 967 32.97 -8.62 -37.12
CA ARG A 967 34.41 -8.92 -37.05
C ARG A 967 35.23 -7.81 -37.69
N GLY A 968 36.51 -7.72 -37.32
CA GLY A 968 37.45 -6.72 -37.84
C GLY A 968 37.24 -5.36 -37.20
N GLU A 969 37.65 -4.32 -37.91
CA GLU A 969 37.49 -2.93 -37.47
C GLU A 969 36.11 -2.39 -37.86
N TRP A 970 35.56 -1.52 -37.01
CA TRP A 970 34.34 -0.83 -37.35
C TRP A 970 34.65 0.30 -38.35
N THR A 971 33.78 0.45 -39.35
CA THR A 971 33.85 1.58 -40.30
C THR A 971 32.48 2.24 -40.40
N PRO A 972 32.38 3.49 -40.91
CA PRO A 972 31.08 4.10 -41.14
C PRO A 972 30.13 3.28 -42.01
N ALA A 973 30.65 2.46 -42.94
CA ALA A 973 29.87 1.56 -43.78
C ALA A 973 29.23 0.40 -43.00
N SER A 974 29.77 0.04 -41.83
CA SER A 974 29.22 -1.01 -40.95
C SER A 974 27.77 -0.72 -40.53
N ARG A 975 27.33 0.55 -40.54
CA ARG A 975 25.94 0.96 -40.26
C ARG A 975 24.91 0.33 -41.18
N LEU A 976 25.31 -0.09 -42.39
CA LEU A 976 24.45 -0.83 -43.32
C LEU A 976 23.99 -2.19 -42.77
N THR A 977 24.70 -2.71 -41.76
CA THR A 977 24.38 -4.01 -41.12
C THR A 977 23.58 -3.87 -39.82
N TYR A 978 23.24 -2.63 -39.42
CA TYR A 978 22.60 -2.40 -38.13
C TYR A 978 21.14 -2.87 -38.11
N ASN A 979 20.74 -3.45 -36.98
CA ASN A 979 19.35 -3.68 -36.64
C ASN A 979 18.76 -2.44 -35.94
N LEU A 980 18.04 -1.63 -36.72
CA LEU A 980 17.39 -0.41 -36.27
C LEU A 980 15.90 -0.58 -35.92
N ARG A 981 15.40 -1.82 -35.87
CA ARG A 981 13.97 -2.10 -35.69
C ARG A 981 13.60 -2.63 -34.31
N ASP A 982 14.25 -3.68 -33.86
CA ASP A 982 13.81 -4.54 -32.74
C ASP A 982 14.99 -5.14 -31.98
N THR A 983 16.08 -4.39 -31.83
CA THR A 983 17.16 -4.83 -30.94
C THR A 983 16.77 -4.74 -29.47
N ILE A 984 17.47 -5.51 -28.65
CA ILE A 984 17.30 -5.56 -27.21
C ILE A 984 17.92 -4.30 -26.58
N SER A 985 17.19 -3.69 -25.63
CA SER A 985 17.73 -2.69 -24.72
C SER A 985 18.45 -3.38 -23.57
N ARG A 986 19.69 -2.98 -23.28
CA ARG A 986 20.58 -3.64 -22.31
C ARG A 986 21.31 -2.61 -21.45
N SER A 987 21.89 -3.10 -20.35
CA SER A 987 22.86 -2.36 -19.54
C SER A 987 24.28 -2.90 -19.68
N THR A 988 24.43 -4.14 -20.18
CA THR A 988 25.71 -4.83 -20.32
C THR A 988 25.85 -5.47 -21.69
N VAL A 989 27.02 -5.34 -22.32
CA VAL A 989 27.27 -5.88 -23.66
C VAL A 989 28.65 -6.48 -23.79
N GLN A 990 28.70 -7.63 -24.47
CA GLN A 990 29.95 -8.29 -24.81
C GLN A 990 30.55 -7.77 -26.12
N VAL A 991 31.87 -7.85 -26.25
CA VAL A 991 32.61 -7.56 -27.48
C VAL A 991 33.57 -8.71 -27.74
N TYR A 992 33.31 -9.47 -28.81
CA TYR A 992 34.09 -10.66 -29.15
C TYR A 992 35.53 -10.31 -29.57
N PRO A 993 36.47 -11.26 -29.54
CA PRO A 993 37.83 -11.06 -30.02
C PRO A 993 37.88 -10.53 -31.46
N LYS A 994 38.82 -9.62 -31.73
CA LYS A 994 39.04 -9.01 -33.06
C LYS A 994 37.74 -8.55 -33.72
N SER A 995 36.86 -7.92 -32.94
CA SER A 995 35.49 -7.57 -33.34
C SER A 995 35.06 -6.25 -32.72
N TRP A 996 33.91 -5.74 -33.17
CA TRP A 996 33.29 -4.52 -32.66
C TRP A 996 31.83 -4.76 -32.29
N THR A 997 31.30 -3.91 -31.40
CA THR A 997 29.88 -3.85 -31.04
C THR A 997 29.43 -2.40 -30.94
N ALA A 998 28.36 -2.06 -31.66
CA ALA A 998 27.81 -0.71 -31.74
C ALA A 998 26.48 -0.60 -31.00
N LEU A 999 26.33 0.51 -30.28
CA LEU A 999 25.21 0.82 -29.40
C LEU A 999 24.61 2.17 -29.81
N TYR A 1000 23.29 2.30 -29.77
CA TYR A 1000 22.62 3.59 -29.71
C TYR A 1000 22.16 3.85 -28.27
N MET A 1001 22.62 4.95 -27.68
CA MET A 1001 22.41 5.26 -26.28
C MET A 1001 21.77 6.66 -26.14
N PRO A 1002 20.53 6.76 -25.64
CA PRO A 1002 19.97 8.03 -25.22
C PRO A 1002 20.64 8.48 -23.91
N LEU A 1003 21.13 9.72 -23.86
CA LEU A 1003 21.69 10.31 -22.65
C LEU A 1003 20.62 11.05 -21.86
N ASP A 1004 19.65 10.32 -21.34
CA ASP A 1004 18.46 10.86 -20.65
C ASP A 1004 18.56 10.82 -19.13
N ASN A 1005 19.76 10.56 -18.59
CA ASN A 1005 20.02 10.54 -17.15
C ASN A 1005 21.21 11.42 -16.78
N VAL A 1006 20.95 12.62 -16.27
CA VAL A 1006 21.99 13.58 -15.83
C VAL A 1006 22.74 13.01 -14.64
N GLY A 1007 24.06 13.20 -14.63
CA GLY A 1007 24.92 12.79 -13.52
C GLY A 1007 26.31 12.37 -13.95
N MET A 1008 27.01 11.76 -13.01
CA MET A 1008 28.32 11.14 -13.21
C MET A 1008 28.12 9.63 -13.24
N TRP A 1009 28.42 8.98 -14.37
CA TRP A 1009 28.11 7.56 -14.58
C TRP A 1009 29.35 6.78 -15.00
N ASN A 1010 29.57 5.61 -14.39
CA ASN A 1010 30.74 4.79 -14.71
C ASN A 1010 30.47 3.93 -15.97
N ILE A 1011 31.46 3.93 -16.87
CA ILE A 1011 31.52 2.99 -18.00
C ILE A 1011 32.72 2.09 -17.72
N ARG A 1012 32.48 0.79 -17.50
CA ARG A 1012 33.51 -0.13 -17.01
C ARG A 1012 33.46 -1.50 -17.66
N SER A 1013 34.60 -2.16 -17.64
CA SER A 1013 34.68 -3.61 -17.83
C SER A 1013 33.94 -4.34 -16.71
N GLN A 1014 33.21 -5.41 -17.05
CA GLN A 1014 32.66 -6.37 -16.09
C GLN A 1014 33.67 -7.46 -15.71
N ASN A 1015 34.82 -7.51 -16.39
CA ASN A 1015 35.98 -8.23 -15.86
C ASN A 1015 36.59 -7.38 -14.73
N TRP A 1016 36.41 -7.83 -13.50
CA TRP A 1016 36.71 -7.04 -12.31
C TRP A 1016 38.21 -6.79 -12.13
N ALA A 1017 39.06 -7.73 -12.56
CA ALA A 1017 40.51 -7.54 -12.57
C ALA A 1017 40.91 -6.42 -13.54
N ARG A 1018 40.31 -6.41 -14.74
CA ARG A 1018 40.57 -5.36 -15.74
C ARG A 1018 40.03 -4.00 -15.31
N GLN A 1019 38.84 -3.96 -14.71
CA GLN A 1019 38.27 -2.74 -14.14
C GLN A 1019 39.18 -2.16 -13.05
N TYR A 1020 39.63 -2.99 -12.11
CA TYR A 1020 40.52 -2.61 -11.02
C TYR A 1020 41.84 -2.03 -11.54
N LEU A 1021 42.39 -2.63 -12.61
CA LEU A 1021 43.61 -2.20 -13.25
C LEU A 1021 43.44 -1.05 -14.28
N GLY A 1022 42.25 -0.49 -14.43
CA GLY A 1022 42.02 0.78 -15.12
C GLY A 1022 41.09 0.76 -16.34
N GLN A 1023 40.48 -0.38 -16.69
CA GLN A 1023 39.57 -0.49 -17.84
C GLN A 1023 38.18 0.10 -17.56
N GLN A 1024 38.14 1.39 -17.29
CA GLN A 1024 36.92 2.14 -17.01
C GLN A 1024 37.15 3.63 -17.27
N PHE A 1025 36.08 4.41 -17.27
CA PHE A 1025 36.11 5.87 -17.20
C PHE A 1025 34.74 6.34 -16.71
N TYR A 1026 34.58 7.66 -16.52
CA TYR A 1026 33.28 8.23 -16.16
C TYR A 1026 32.74 9.11 -17.28
N LEU A 1027 31.44 9.02 -17.50
CA LEU A 1027 30.68 9.89 -18.39
C LEU A 1027 29.93 10.92 -17.54
N ARG A 1028 30.26 12.19 -17.72
CA ARG A 1028 29.54 13.31 -17.13
C ARG A 1028 28.45 13.77 -18.09
N VAL A 1029 27.21 13.38 -17.83
CA VAL A 1029 26.04 13.85 -18.57
C VAL A 1029 25.55 15.13 -17.92
N TYR A 1030 25.63 16.25 -18.64
CA TYR A 1030 25.39 17.59 -18.09
C TYR A 1030 24.15 18.25 -18.68
N SER A 1031 23.37 18.91 -17.82
CA SER A 1031 22.30 19.83 -18.21
C SER A 1031 22.65 21.23 -17.69
N PRO A 1032 22.55 22.30 -18.50
CA PRO A 1032 22.73 23.67 -18.02
C PRO A 1032 21.57 24.12 -17.11
N VAL A 1033 20.47 23.38 -17.12
CA VAL A 1033 19.27 23.66 -16.31
C VAL A 1033 19.46 22.94 -14.98
N ASN A 1034 20.05 23.62 -13.99
CA ASN A 1034 20.19 23.13 -12.61
C ASN A 1034 18.80 22.96 -11.97
N SER A 1035 18.11 21.86 -12.28
CA SER A 1035 16.74 21.59 -11.89
C SER A 1035 16.57 20.18 -11.36
N TRP A 1036 15.74 20.04 -10.31
CA TRP A 1036 15.31 18.74 -9.76
C TRP A 1036 14.56 17.87 -10.77
N ARG A 1037 14.13 18.45 -11.90
CA ARG A 1037 13.58 17.70 -13.02
C ARG A 1037 14.62 16.80 -13.67
N ASP A 1038 15.85 17.29 -13.81
CA ASP A 1038 16.92 16.68 -14.60
C ASP A 1038 17.85 15.83 -13.72
N GLU A 1039 18.18 16.30 -12.52
CA GLU A 1039 18.93 15.53 -11.51
C GLU A 1039 18.39 15.78 -10.10
N SER A 1040 18.37 14.73 -9.27
CA SER A 1040 17.93 14.78 -7.88
C SER A 1040 18.90 15.61 -7.05
N PRO A 1041 18.40 16.31 -6.00
CA PRO A 1041 19.28 17.01 -5.07
C PRO A 1041 20.22 16.04 -4.36
N VAL A 1042 21.33 16.57 -3.85
CA VAL A 1042 22.23 15.83 -2.98
C VAL A 1042 21.44 15.22 -1.81
N PRO A 1043 21.58 13.91 -1.51
CA PRO A 1043 20.92 13.30 -0.36
C PRO A 1043 21.39 13.94 0.95
N SER A 1044 20.48 14.08 1.92
CA SER A 1044 20.81 14.61 3.26
C SER A 1044 21.77 13.73 4.05
N ASN A 1045 21.86 12.44 3.70
CA ASN A 1045 22.77 11.46 4.30
C ASN A 1045 24.03 11.23 3.45
N VAL A 1046 24.33 12.11 2.48
CA VAL A 1046 25.56 12.02 1.68
C VAL A 1046 26.78 11.99 2.60
N LEU A 1047 27.71 11.08 2.31
CA LEU A 1047 28.98 11.01 3.02
C LEU A 1047 30.00 11.91 2.30
N HIS A 1048 30.77 12.66 3.08
CA HIS A 1048 31.87 13.51 2.59
C HIS A 1048 33.22 12.84 2.86
N CYS A 1049 34.12 12.91 1.90
CA CYS A 1049 35.46 12.31 1.95
C CYS A 1049 36.38 12.96 0.92
N GLY A 1050 37.69 12.72 1.04
CA GLY A 1050 38.68 13.38 0.19
C GLY A 1050 38.73 14.88 0.50
N ARG A 1051 38.51 15.71 -0.52
CA ARG A 1051 38.49 17.18 -0.43
C ARG A 1051 37.09 17.79 -0.30
N ALA A 1052 36.04 16.96 -0.29
CA ALA A 1052 34.63 17.38 -0.32
C ALA A 1052 33.99 17.61 1.05
#